data_AF-E6ZWA6-F1
#
_entry.id   AF-E6ZWA6-F1
#
_cell.length_a   1.000
_cell.length_b   1.000
_cell.length_c   1.000
_cell.angle_alpha   90.00
_cell.angle_beta   90.00
_cell.angle_gamma   90.00
#
_symmetry.space_group_name_H-M   'P 1'
#
loop_
_entity.id
_entity.type
_entity.pdbx_description
1 polymer ?
#
loop_
_entity_poly.entity_id
_entity_poly.type
_entity_poly.pdbx_seq_one_letter_code
_entity_poly.pdbx_strand_id
1 'polypeptide(L)'
;MSSNVVHEYLSLPSSARVDSPDQTQQWLDALLAGGLPVLGSVSDSIRSKLATAVLDDVAAASGTRQGDYLLNARCDVRWNSVIRLSALKLLKELSRLPGGSAPLAKPEALRILLQQVDFPKQRVRRSSISTKSTASQAASSSASSNTAAAYTLASIAKSLRRAVNRRGSQQSDRRLSKDKDMPSSDSGGEDYDMDADPDWPITDMALRCLNNALFLNEAARLPFSSEDVGGGHVAVALLSRPQDTPADILFLGARLLFFSTLFESPFNKTAVATLKAVRIEAACVDVLVKAILDKAANRNAASSVLVASGSEAQLNVALSDLLKAHFNICLYYPRIIQAEAQQSQSNGSTPPQSESQRPILGEGFDAELLDMLRPLVSVITALPLPSPVPLMPPFTHAIAALLNYPVADVKKEVLSDKVVASSSTFPSLTAPISPSSTEALRSAPLYIARLITFADAMLARYFASAASNDDGRRVPEDVDAKAVKQKATTDGIDLEDTLEPLLLLLRKTAAEDDTLRSTLASILLPADLDRSLALDRRVDMLGRLVRLMSAVTLSRPARASGELLLSLCHGDAKHMTDTIGYGPCAGFLMNTGLASALPSGAAPADSNGRAVDPITGEYEPTDEEKARDDISRMTEAEKEAEAERLFVLFDRMNRTGVVQVRHPVAAAHESGRLEEIDARVEADERARLEQEDAEVERAVEREMAAHRKRKDEARVRAQKLVSQQQQPKADQAAQTDEAQEATSESHPASTK
;
A
#
# COMPACT_ATOMS: atom_id res chain seq x y z
N MET A 1 -6.10 -25.55 -44.59
CA MET A 1 -4.70 -26.04 -44.60
C MET A 1 -4.24 -26.44 -43.20
N SER A 2 -4.24 -25.56 -42.21
CA SER A 2 -3.66 -25.84 -40.88
C SER A 2 -4.33 -26.95 -40.03
N SER A 3 -5.65 -27.18 -40.15
CA SER A 3 -6.30 -28.33 -39.49
C SER A 3 -5.73 -29.68 -39.97
N ASN A 4 -5.37 -29.78 -41.25
CA ASN A 4 -4.73 -30.97 -41.80
C ASN A 4 -3.36 -31.22 -41.14
N VAL A 5 -2.58 -30.18 -40.88
CA VAL A 5 -1.27 -30.29 -40.21
C VAL A 5 -1.41 -30.90 -38.81
N VAL A 6 -2.45 -30.53 -38.05
CA VAL A 6 -2.73 -31.16 -36.73
C VAL A 6 -3.03 -32.65 -36.88
N HIS A 7 -3.83 -33.02 -37.89
CA HIS A 7 -4.15 -34.41 -38.18
C HIS A 7 -2.95 -35.22 -38.70
N GLU A 8 -2.12 -34.65 -39.57
CA GLU A 8 -0.87 -35.24 -40.06
C GLU A 8 0.10 -35.50 -38.91
N TYR A 9 0.35 -34.49 -38.06
CA TYR A 9 1.20 -34.63 -36.88
C TYR A 9 0.73 -35.74 -35.94
N LEU A 10 -0.58 -35.79 -35.66
CA LEU A 10 -1.20 -36.80 -34.80
C LEU A 10 -1.35 -38.18 -35.45
N SER A 11 -1.17 -38.31 -36.77
CA SER A 11 -1.29 -39.59 -37.48
C SER A 11 -0.09 -40.53 -37.25
N LEU A 12 1.07 -39.96 -36.90
CA LEU A 12 2.29 -40.72 -36.65
C LEU A 12 2.50 -41.06 -35.16
N PRO A 13 3.23 -42.14 -34.84
CA PRO A 13 3.72 -42.38 -33.49
C PRO A 13 4.89 -41.44 -33.14
N SER A 14 5.14 -41.26 -31.84
CA SER A 14 6.20 -40.38 -31.33
C SER A 14 7.59 -40.72 -31.89
N SER A 15 7.95 -42.01 -31.95
CA SER A 15 9.23 -42.47 -32.53
C SER A 15 9.45 -41.96 -33.95
N ALA A 16 8.45 -42.08 -34.84
CA ALA A 16 8.56 -41.63 -36.23
C ALA A 16 8.77 -40.10 -36.35
N ARG A 17 8.15 -39.31 -35.46
CA ARG A 17 8.36 -37.84 -35.42
C ARG A 17 9.73 -37.46 -34.86
N VAL A 18 10.21 -38.17 -33.84
CA VAL A 18 11.54 -37.96 -33.25
C VAL A 18 12.65 -38.36 -34.23
N ASP A 19 12.44 -39.41 -35.02
CA ASP A 19 13.39 -39.90 -36.02
C ASP A 19 13.41 -39.08 -37.32
N SER A 20 12.41 -38.21 -37.54
CA SER A 20 12.26 -37.36 -38.74
C SER A 20 12.28 -35.86 -38.39
N PRO A 21 13.42 -35.31 -37.92
CA PRO A 21 13.49 -33.97 -37.35
C PRO A 21 13.07 -32.85 -38.30
N ASP A 22 13.48 -32.89 -39.57
CA ASP A 22 13.18 -31.83 -40.55
C ASP A 22 11.68 -31.74 -40.86
N GLN A 23 11.01 -32.88 -40.99
CA GLN A 23 9.56 -32.94 -41.21
C GLN A 23 8.79 -32.46 -39.97
N THR A 24 9.25 -32.86 -38.79
CA THR A 24 8.68 -32.38 -37.52
C THR A 24 8.85 -30.86 -37.37
N GLN A 25 10.01 -30.30 -37.75
CA GLN A 25 10.21 -28.86 -37.74
C GLN A 25 9.22 -28.14 -38.66
N GLN A 26 9.02 -28.62 -39.90
CA GLN A 26 8.07 -28.04 -40.84
C GLN A 26 6.63 -28.04 -40.29
N TRP A 27 6.20 -29.11 -39.63
CA TRP A 27 4.88 -29.14 -38.98
C TRP A 27 4.79 -28.17 -37.80
N LEU A 28 5.80 -28.12 -36.93
CA LEU A 28 5.81 -27.19 -35.79
C LEU A 28 5.77 -25.73 -36.24
N ASP A 29 6.59 -25.37 -37.24
CA ASP A 29 6.64 -24.01 -37.78
C ASP A 29 5.34 -23.64 -38.51
N ALA A 30 4.70 -24.58 -39.22
CA ALA A 30 3.37 -24.38 -39.83
C ALA A 30 2.25 -24.20 -38.79
N LEU A 31 2.30 -24.92 -37.67
CA LEU A 31 1.35 -24.75 -36.55
C LEU A 31 1.56 -23.40 -35.84
N LEU A 32 2.81 -22.99 -35.64
CA LEU A 32 3.16 -21.69 -35.07
C LEU A 32 2.73 -20.53 -35.97
N ALA A 33 2.92 -20.63 -37.29
CA ALA A 33 2.47 -19.64 -38.26
C ALA A 33 0.93 -19.50 -38.29
N GLY A 34 0.18 -20.56 -37.97
CA GLY A 34 -1.27 -20.52 -37.81
C GLY A 34 -1.73 -19.81 -36.52
N GLY A 35 -0.91 -19.81 -35.48
CA GLY A 35 -1.16 -19.11 -34.22
C GLY A 35 -2.42 -19.55 -33.45
N LEU A 36 -2.82 -18.71 -32.48
CA LEU A 36 -3.98 -18.95 -31.62
C LEU A 36 -5.31 -19.18 -32.36
N PRO A 37 -5.66 -18.49 -33.47
CA PRO A 37 -6.92 -18.75 -34.18
C PRO A 37 -7.00 -20.17 -34.73
N VAL A 38 -5.89 -20.70 -35.26
CA VAL A 38 -5.81 -22.07 -35.76
C VAL A 38 -5.96 -23.07 -34.60
N LEU A 39 -5.18 -22.92 -33.53
CA LEU A 39 -5.23 -23.84 -32.40
C LEU A 39 -6.60 -23.81 -31.70
N GLY A 40 -7.20 -22.62 -31.57
CA GLY A 40 -8.53 -22.41 -30.99
C GLY A 40 -9.68 -22.99 -31.82
N SER A 41 -9.53 -23.07 -33.15
CA SER A 41 -10.55 -23.64 -34.05
C SER A 41 -10.76 -25.15 -33.89
N VAL A 42 -9.79 -25.86 -33.28
CA VAL A 42 -9.82 -27.31 -33.09
C VAL A 42 -10.39 -27.66 -31.71
N SER A 43 -11.14 -28.75 -31.57
CA SER A 43 -11.78 -29.11 -30.29
C SER A 43 -10.80 -29.37 -29.15
N ASP A 44 -11.25 -29.15 -27.92
CA ASP A 44 -10.50 -29.35 -26.67
C ASP A 44 -9.85 -30.73 -26.56
N SER A 45 -10.53 -31.77 -27.07
CA SER A 45 -9.99 -33.15 -27.12
C SER A 45 -8.79 -33.26 -28.05
N ILE A 46 -8.83 -32.61 -29.21
CA ILE A 46 -7.72 -32.62 -30.17
C ILE A 46 -6.57 -31.74 -29.66
N ARG A 47 -6.86 -30.58 -29.05
CA ARG A 47 -5.84 -29.77 -28.34
C ARG A 47 -5.15 -30.58 -27.23
N SER A 48 -5.91 -31.35 -26.46
CA SER A 48 -5.38 -32.24 -25.42
C SER A 48 -4.43 -33.30 -26.00
N LYS A 49 -4.83 -33.94 -27.10
CA LYS A 49 -4.01 -34.94 -27.81
C LYS A 49 -2.74 -34.33 -28.40
N LEU A 50 -2.84 -33.17 -29.04
CA LEU A 50 -1.69 -32.46 -29.61
C LEU A 50 -0.70 -32.03 -28.52
N ALA A 51 -1.17 -31.45 -27.43
CA ALA A 51 -0.31 -31.07 -26.30
C ALA A 51 0.39 -32.30 -25.69
N THR A 52 -0.31 -33.43 -25.55
CA THR A 52 0.27 -34.69 -25.06
C THR A 52 1.33 -35.23 -26.03
N ALA A 53 1.01 -35.30 -27.33
CA ALA A 53 1.95 -35.78 -28.35
C ALA A 53 3.24 -34.96 -28.40
N VAL A 54 3.14 -33.62 -28.44
CA VAL A 54 4.31 -32.73 -28.46
C VAL A 54 5.11 -32.84 -27.15
N LEU A 55 4.46 -33.03 -25.99
CA LEU A 55 5.16 -33.31 -24.72
C LEU A 55 5.95 -34.62 -24.78
N ASP A 56 5.34 -35.71 -25.27
CA ASP A 56 5.98 -37.02 -25.38
C ASP A 56 7.18 -36.98 -26.35
N ASP A 57 7.06 -36.25 -27.46
CA ASP A 57 8.14 -36.08 -28.42
C ASP A 57 9.31 -35.26 -27.83
N VAL A 58 9.01 -34.16 -27.14
CA VAL A 58 10.02 -33.39 -26.38
C VAL A 58 10.67 -34.28 -25.32
N ALA A 59 9.90 -35.12 -24.63
CA ALA A 59 10.38 -36.03 -23.59
C ALA A 59 11.33 -37.12 -24.11
N ALA A 60 11.11 -37.59 -25.34
CA ALA A 60 11.93 -38.58 -26.02
C ALA A 60 13.14 -37.96 -26.72
N ALA A 61 13.02 -36.74 -27.27
CA ALA A 61 14.07 -36.14 -28.08
C ALA A 61 15.09 -35.27 -27.32
N SER A 62 14.79 -34.88 -26.07
CA SER A 62 15.63 -33.96 -25.29
C SER A 62 16.83 -34.58 -24.59
N GLY A 63 17.08 -35.88 -24.82
CA GLY A 63 18.16 -36.64 -24.20
C GLY A 63 17.97 -36.88 -22.70
N THR A 64 19.01 -37.38 -22.04
CA THR A 64 19.06 -37.56 -20.57
C THR A 64 20.11 -36.62 -19.96
N ARG A 65 19.83 -36.08 -18.76
CA ARG A 65 20.84 -35.36 -17.96
C ARG A 65 21.55 -36.36 -17.04
N GLN A 66 22.85 -36.54 -17.24
CA GLN A 66 23.68 -37.39 -16.38
C GLN A 66 24.53 -36.53 -15.46
N GLY A 67 24.83 -37.02 -14.24
CA GLY A 67 25.68 -36.31 -13.29
C GLY A 67 24.98 -35.20 -12.51
N ASP A 68 25.60 -34.03 -12.42
CA ASP A 68 25.06 -32.87 -11.70
C ASP A 68 24.11 -32.08 -12.62
N TYR A 69 22.86 -31.94 -12.19
CA TYR A 69 21.81 -31.25 -12.93
C TYR A 69 22.12 -29.77 -13.18
N LEU A 70 22.97 -29.17 -12.34
CA LEU A 70 23.35 -27.76 -12.42
C LEU A 70 24.48 -27.48 -13.44
N LEU A 71 25.05 -28.53 -14.05
CA LEU A 71 26.02 -28.42 -15.16
C LEU A 71 25.35 -28.40 -16.55
N ASN A 72 24.02 -28.54 -16.63
CA ASN A 72 23.22 -28.56 -17.87
C ASN A 72 23.55 -29.65 -18.91
N ALA A 73 24.59 -30.47 -18.71
CA ALA A 73 25.03 -31.51 -19.64
C ALA A 73 23.91 -32.51 -19.99
N ARG A 74 23.77 -32.82 -21.29
CA ARG A 74 22.77 -33.75 -21.84
C ARG A 74 23.44 -34.77 -22.76
N CYS A 75 23.10 -36.04 -22.59
CA CYS A 75 23.47 -37.13 -23.49
C CYS A 75 22.28 -37.52 -24.38
N ASP A 76 22.52 -38.13 -25.54
CA ASP A 76 21.50 -38.72 -26.42
C ASP A 76 20.41 -37.76 -26.94
N VAL A 77 20.78 -36.49 -27.17
CA VAL A 77 19.85 -35.47 -27.69
C VAL A 77 19.53 -35.75 -29.17
N ARG A 78 18.26 -36.02 -29.49
CA ARG A 78 17.77 -36.30 -30.86
C ARG A 78 17.30 -35.02 -31.58
N TRP A 79 16.77 -34.04 -30.86
CA TRP A 79 16.35 -32.76 -31.41
C TRP A 79 17.32 -31.64 -31.03
N ASN A 80 17.77 -30.88 -32.04
CA ASN A 80 18.57 -29.67 -31.84
C ASN A 80 17.79 -28.61 -31.00
N SER A 81 18.46 -27.54 -30.59
CA SER A 81 17.83 -26.46 -29.81
C SER A 81 16.68 -25.78 -30.55
N VAL A 82 16.78 -25.61 -31.87
CA VAL A 82 15.76 -24.94 -32.70
C VAL A 82 14.42 -25.69 -32.67
N ILE A 83 14.43 -27.01 -32.90
CA ILE A 83 13.22 -27.85 -32.92
C ILE A 83 12.60 -27.91 -31.52
N ARG A 84 13.43 -28.09 -30.46
CA ARG A 84 12.96 -28.03 -29.06
C ARG A 84 12.32 -26.68 -28.73
N LEU A 85 12.90 -25.58 -29.21
CA LEU A 85 12.35 -24.24 -29.02
C LEU A 85 11.01 -24.04 -29.76
N SER A 86 10.87 -24.49 -31.01
CA SER A 86 9.59 -24.46 -31.74
C SER A 86 8.52 -25.32 -31.05
N ALA A 87 8.88 -26.52 -30.56
CA ALA A 87 7.96 -27.37 -29.80
C ALA A 87 7.49 -26.70 -28.49
N LEU A 88 8.39 -26.08 -27.72
CA LEU A 88 8.03 -25.38 -26.49
C LEU A 88 7.22 -24.10 -26.75
N LYS A 89 7.49 -23.36 -27.84
CA LYS A 89 6.63 -22.25 -28.28
C LYS A 89 5.21 -22.72 -28.57
N LEU A 90 5.06 -23.86 -29.26
CA LEU A 90 3.74 -24.44 -29.56
C LEU A 90 3.01 -24.89 -28.29
N LEU A 91 3.71 -25.59 -27.38
CA LEU A 91 3.17 -25.94 -26.05
C LEU A 91 2.76 -24.71 -25.25
N LYS A 92 3.52 -23.62 -25.32
CA LYS A 92 3.21 -22.35 -24.65
C LYS A 92 1.94 -21.71 -25.20
N GLU A 93 1.68 -21.73 -26.51
CA GLU A 93 0.39 -21.26 -27.05
C GLU A 93 -0.77 -22.22 -26.72
N LEU A 94 -0.55 -23.54 -26.80
CA LEU A 94 -1.55 -24.53 -26.37
C LEU A 94 -1.92 -24.38 -24.89
N SER A 95 -0.95 -24.10 -24.01
CA SER A 95 -1.16 -23.91 -22.57
C SER A 95 -2.06 -22.72 -22.20
N ARG A 96 -2.37 -21.83 -23.15
CA ARG A 96 -3.28 -20.69 -22.98
C ARG A 96 -4.74 -21.04 -23.31
N LEU A 97 -4.99 -22.19 -23.94
CA LEU A 97 -6.30 -22.61 -24.43
C LEU A 97 -6.90 -23.73 -23.57
N PRO A 98 -8.24 -23.78 -23.41
CA PRO A 98 -8.90 -24.86 -22.68
C PRO A 98 -8.64 -26.22 -23.37
N GLY A 99 -8.49 -27.29 -22.59
CA GLY A 99 -8.01 -28.59 -23.07
C GLY A 99 -6.51 -28.65 -23.43
N GLY A 100 -5.86 -27.52 -23.76
CA GLY A 100 -4.43 -27.48 -24.03
C GLY A 100 -3.56 -27.44 -22.76
N SER A 101 -4.04 -26.80 -21.68
CA SER A 101 -3.27 -26.66 -20.42
C SER A 101 -3.32 -27.90 -19.50
N ALA A 102 -4.44 -28.64 -19.49
CA ALA A 102 -4.65 -29.75 -18.56
C ALA A 102 -3.66 -30.93 -18.74
N PRO A 103 -3.19 -31.30 -19.96
CA PRO A 103 -2.11 -32.28 -20.12
C PRO A 103 -0.78 -31.85 -19.48
N LEU A 104 -0.42 -30.56 -19.57
CA LEU A 104 0.82 -30.02 -19.00
C LEU A 104 0.81 -30.00 -17.47
N ALA A 105 -0.38 -29.99 -16.86
CA ALA A 105 -0.57 -29.98 -15.42
C ALA A 105 -0.32 -31.35 -14.74
N LYS A 106 -0.14 -32.43 -15.52
CA LYS A 106 0.13 -33.77 -14.99
C LYS A 106 1.57 -33.87 -14.45
N PRO A 107 1.83 -34.62 -13.36
CA PRO A 107 3.18 -34.76 -12.78
C PRO A 107 4.28 -35.15 -13.79
N GLU A 108 4.01 -36.08 -14.71
CA GLU A 108 4.99 -36.45 -15.74
C GLU A 108 5.28 -35.31 -16.73
N ALA A 109 4.25 -34.57 -17.17
CA ALA A 109 4.42 -33.43 -18.06
C ALA A 109 5.21 -32.29 -17.38
N LEU A 110 4.95 -32.05 -16.09
CA LEU A 110 5.73 -31.11 -15.28
C LEU A 110 7.22 -31.52 -15.23
N ARG A 111 7.53 -32.81 -15.02
CA ARG A 111 8.93 -33.31 -15.07
C ARG A 111 9.57 -33.12 -16.44
N ILE A 112 8.84 -33.42 -17.53
CA ILE A 112 9.31 -33.26 -18.92
C ILE A 112 9.68 -31.80 -19.20
N LEU A 113 8.85 -30.85 -18.75
CA LEU A 113 9.10 -29.41 -18.87
C LEU A 113 10.26 -28.95 -17.97
N LEU A 114 10.34 -29.42 -16.73
CA LEU A 114 11.46 -29.13 -15.82
C LEU A 114 12.81 -29.67 -16.36
N GLN A 115 12.80 -30.77 -17.12
CA GLN A 115 14.00 -31.27 -17.81
C GLN A 115 14.51 -30.30 -18.91
N GLN A 116 13.70 -29.35 -19.38
CA GLN A 116 14.12 -28.33 -20.34
C GLN A 116 14.73 -27.08 -19.69
N VAL A 117 14.63 -26.93 -18.37
CA VAL A 117 15.15 -25.76 -17.64
C VAL A 117 16.65 -25.89 -17.42
N ASP A 118 17.46 -25.09 -18.13
CA ASP A 118 18.89 -24.95 -17.87
C ASP A 118 19.15 -23.94 -16.72
N PHE A 119 20.28 -24.09 -16.03
CA PHE A 119 20.67 -23.33 -14.84
C PHE A 119 21.84 -22.38 -15.10
N PRO A 120 22.00 -21.29 -14.34
CA PRO A 120 23.15 -20.38 -14.49
C PRO A 120 24.48 -21.09 -14.22
N LYS A 121 25.51 -20.79 -15.03
CA LYS A 121 26.82 -21.46 -15.00
C LYS A 121 27.42 -21.55 -13.60
N GLN A 122 27.78 -22.78 -13.19
CA GLN A 122 28.51 -23.01 -11.96
C GLN A 122 30.01 -22.77 -12.15
N ARG A 123 30.55 -21.77 -11.46
CA ARG A 123 32.02 -21.59 -11.38
C ARG A 123 32.63 -22.65 -10.46
N VAL A 124 32.80 -23.87 -10.97
CA VAL A 124 33.58 -24.92 -10.29
C VAL A 124 35.05 -24.47 -10.26
N ARG A 125 35.47 -23.87 -9.15
CA ARG A 125 36.87 -23.51 -8.95
C ARG A 125 37.68 -24.79 -8.86
N ARG A 126 38.39 -25.18 -9.94
CA ARG A 126 39.36 -26.28 -9.92
C ARG A 126 40.28 -26.07 -8.71
N SER A 127 40.17 -26.92 -7.69
CA SER A 127 41.16 -26.98 -6.62
C SER A 127 42.42 -27.55 -7.24
N SER A 128 43.37 -26.68 -7.59
CA SER A 128 44.72 -27.09 -7.93
C SER A 128 45.30 -27.85 -6.75
N ILE A 129 45.37 -29.18 -6.87
CA ILE A 129 46.12 -30.04 -5.96
C ILE A 129 47.61 -29.73 -6.24
N SER A 130 48.10 -28.65 -5.62
CA SER A 130 49.52 -28.35 -5.58
C SER A 130 50.09 -28.97 -4.31
N THR A 131 51.09 -29.81 -4.48
CA THR A 131 51.82 -30.46 -3.39
C THR A 131 52.56 -29.45 -2.53
N LYS A 132 52.67 -29.77 -1.23
CA LYS A 132 53.23 -28.97 -0.12
C LYS A 132 54.43 -28.08 -0.47
N SER A 133 54.41 -26.82 -0.01
CA SER A 133 55.51 -26.26 0.80
C SER A 133 55.10 -25.03 1.65
N THR A 134 55.58 -25.05 2.89
CA THR A 134 55.77 -23.99 3.91
C THR A 134 55.19 -22.57 3.74
N ALA A 135 54.17 -22.30 4.59
CA ALA A 135 54.07 -21.19 5.55
C ALA A 135 54.58 -19.77 5.22
N SER A 136 53.64 -18.81 5.17
CA SER A 136 53.72 -17.56 5.96
C SER A 136 52.29 -17.05 6.26
N GLN A 137 52.07 -16.54 7.48
CA GLN A 137 50.77 -15.98 7.89
C GLN A 137 50.64 -14.53 7.45
N ALA A 138 49.52 -14.18 6.83
CA ALA A 138 49.02 -12.81 6.75
C ALA A 138 47.48 -12.85 6.84
N ALA A 139 46.89 -12.01 7.69
CA ALA A 139 45.47 -12.03 7.98
C ALA A 139 44.66 -11.25 6.94
N SER A 140 43.57 -11.84 6.44
CA SER A 140 42.52 -11.14 5.69
C SER A 140 41.16 -11.79 5.91
N SER A 141 40.30 -11.14 6.70
CA SER A 141 38.97 -11.62 7.07
C SER A 141 37.90 -11.21 6.05
N SER A 142 37.65 -12.03 5.02
CA SER A 142 36.56 -11.77 4.05
C SER A 142 36.11 -13.02 3.26
N ALA A 143 35.96 -14.20 3.90
CA ALA A 143 35.80 -15.49 3.20
C ALA A 143 34.57 -16.34 3.59
N SER A 144 33.60 -15.82 4.38
CA SER A 144 32.49 -16.61 4.93
C SER A 144 31.26 -16.78 4.02
N SER A 145 31.14 -16.05 2.90
CA SER A 145 29.97 -16.11 2.02
C SER A 145 29.99 -17.28 1.03
N ASN A 146 31.17 -17.58 0.44
CA ASN A 146 31.28 -18.53 -0.67
C ASN A 146 31.18 -20.01 -0.25
N THR A 147 31.58 -20.37 0.97
CA THR A 147 31.54 -21.76 1.44
C THR A 147 30.12 -22.26 1.69
N ALA A 148 29.25 -21.40 2.25
CA ALA A 148 27.84 -21.72 2.47
C ALA A 148 27.07 -21.88 1.15
N ALA A 149 27.26 -20.99 0.18
CA ALA A 149 26.61 -21.09 -1.13
C ALA A 149 26.97 -22.40 -1.86
N ALA A 150 28.21 -22.87 -1.77
CA ALA A 150 28.63 -24.15 -2.32
C ALA A 150 27.91 -25.35 -1.66
N TYR A 151 27.73 -25.32 -0.33
CA TYR A 151 26.98 -26.34 0.40
C TYR A 151 25.49 -26.35 0.00
N THR A 152 24.87 -25.17 -0.12
CA THR A 152 23.47 -25.04 -0.56
C THR A 152 23.28 -25.57 -1.99
N LEU A 153 24.16 -25.22 -2.93
CA LEU A 153 24.12 -25.74 -4.30
C LEU A 153 24.31 -27.26 -4.35
N ALA A 154 25.17 -27.85 -3.51
CA ALA A 154 25.32 -29.30 -3.41
C ALA A 154 24.07 -29.99 -2.84
N SER A 155 23.38 -29.37 -1.88
CA SER A 155 22.08 -29.82 -1.36
C SER A 155 21.02 -29.82 -2.47
N ILE A 156 20.90 -28.71 -3.20
CA ILE A 156 20.02 -28.54 -4.36
C ILE A 156 20.31 -29.61 -5.44
N ALA A 157 21.55 -29.76 -5.87
CA ALA A 157 21.96 -30.75 -6.88
C ALA A 157 21.59 -32.18 -6.48
N LYS A 158 21.81 -32.54 -5.21
CA LYS A 158 21.49 -33.86 -4.66
C LYS A 158 19.99 -34.13 -4.64
N SER A 159 19.17 -33.13 -4.29
CA SER A 159 17.71 -33.25 -4.30
C SER A 159 17.14 -33.28 -5.73
N LEU A 160 17.66 -32.46 -6.64
CA LEU A 160 17.29 -32.50 -8.07
C LEU A 160 17.58 -33.88 -8.67
N ARG A 161 18.77 -34.46 -8.41
CA ARG A 161 19.12 -35.82 -8.85
C ARG A 161 18.15 -36.87 -8.31
N ARG A 162 17.68 -36.74 -7.06
CA ARG A 162 16.68 -37.66 -6.48
C ARG A 162 15.32 -37.53 -7.16
N ALA A 163 14.83 -36.31 -7.38
CA ALA A 163 13.53 -36.06 -8.01
C ALA A 163 13.49 -36.61 -9.45
N VAL A 164 14.52 -36.34 -10.26
CA VAL A 164 14.52 -36.74 -11.68
C VAL A 164 14.82 -38.24 -11.87
N ASN A 165 15.65 -38.86 -11.02
CA ASN A 165 15.93 -40.30 -11.13
C ASN A 165 14.70 -41.20 -10.85
N ARG A 166 13.63 -40.70 -10.21
CA ARG A 166 12.38 -41.47 -9.99
C ARG A 166 11.63 -41.82 -11.29
N ARG A 167 12.00 -41.23 -12.45
CA ARG A 167 11.47 -41.59 -13.78
C ARG A 167 11.74 -43.05 -14.18
N GLY A 168 12.71 -43.73 -13.55
CA GLY A 168 13.21 -45.04 -13.97
C GLY A 168 12.40 -46.29 -13.57
N SER A 169 11.35 -46.21 -12.73
CA SER A 169 10.70 -47.43 -12.19
C SER A 169 9.40 -47.87 -12.90
N GLN A 170 8.90 -47.11 -13.88
CA GLN A 170 7.63 -47.39 -14.58
C GLN A 170 7.82 -47.94 -16.01
N GLN A 171 9.04 -47.94 -16.53
CA GLN A 171 9.35 -48.40 -17.89
C GLN A 171 10.31 -49.61 -17.84
N SER A 172 9.90 -50.65 -17.11
CA SER A 172 10.61 -51.93 -17.05
C SER A 172 10.37 -52.76 -18.31
N ASP A 173 10.83 -52.26 -19.45
CA ASP A 173 10.86 -53.05 -20.68
C ASP A 173 12.08 -53.99 -20.69
N ARG A 174 11.86 -55.24 -21.09
CA ARG A 174 12.85 -56.31 -20.91
C ARG A 174 14.05 -56.13 -21.84
N ARG A 175 15.17 -55.63 -21.32
CA ARG A 175 16.50 -55.90 -21.89
C ARG A 175 17.41 -56.56 -20.86
N LEU A 176 17.72 -57.82 -21.12
CA LEU A 176 18.72 -58.60 -20.40
C LEU A 176 20.11 -58.12 -20.79
N SER A 177 20.80 -57.45 -19.87
CA SER A 177 22.26 -57.44 -19.85
C SER A 177 22.73 -57.71 -18.43
N LYS A 178 23.27 -58.92 -18.23
CA LYS A 178 24.30 -59.12 -17.22
C LYS A 178 25.41 -58.10 -17.50
N ASP A 179 25.72 -57.26 -16.53
CA ASP A 179 27.01 -57.38 -15.85
C ASP A 179 27.00 -56.58 -14.54
N LYS A 180 27.57 -57.19 -13.50
CA LYS A 180 28.09 -56.46 -12.36
C LYS A 180 29.49 -56.05 -12.76
N ASP A 181 29.77 -54.75 -12.78
CA ASP A 181 30.97 -54.21 -12.14
C ASP A 181 30.82 -52.70 -11.96
N MET A 182 31.41 -52.20 -10.87
CA MET A 182 31.29 -50.82 -10.42
C MET A 182 32.68 -50.17 -10.46
N PRO A 183 32.95 -49.21 -11.37
CA PRO A 183 34.22 -48.51 -11.36
C PRO A 183 34.26 -47.52 -10.19
N SER A 184 35.28 -47.66 -9.35
CA SER A 184 35.73 -46.59 -8.45
C SER A 184 36.16 -45.37 -9.27
N SER A 185 36.06 -44.17 -8.70
CA SER A 185 36.60 -42.95 -9.31
C SER A 185 38.13 -43.00 -9.44
N ASP A 186 38.62 -43.37 -10.62
CA ASP A 186 39.80 -42.74 -11.23
C ASP A 186 39.87 -43.01 -12.75
N SER A 187 40.67 -42.18 -13.43
CA SER A 187 41.09 -42.25 -14.84
C SER A 187 40.11 -41.85 -15.96
N GLY A 188 40.70 -41.21 -16.99
CA GLY A 188 40.36 -41.51 -18.39
C GLY A 188 39.51 -40.47 -19.12
N GLY A 189 40.17 -39.44 -19.67
CA GLY A 189 39.49 -38.37 -20.39
C GLY A 189 38.77 -38.77 -21.67
N GLU A 190 37.56 -38.26 -21.80
CA GLU A 190 37.04 -37.72 -23.06
C GLU A 190 36.65 -36.26 -22.76
N ASP A 191 37.21 -35.32 -23.52
CA ASP A 191 36.91 -33.89 -23.39
C ASP A 191 35.50 -33.58 -23.95
N TYR A 192 34.48 -33.94 -23.18
CA TYR A 192 33.14 -33.41 -23.37
C TYR A 192 33.15 -31.91 -23.05
N ASP A 193 32.45 -31.13 -23.88
CA ASP A 193 32.42 -29.67 -23.82
C ASP A 193 31.71 -29.18 -22.55
N MET A 194 32.48 -29.04 -21.45
CA MET A 194 31.99 -28.77 -20.09
C MET A 194 31.45 -27.36 -19.86
N ASP A 195 31.39 -26.53 -20.91
CA ASP A 195 31.16 -25.08 -20.83
C ASP A 195 30.08 -24.56 -21.81
N ALA A 196 29.15 -25.39 -22.28
CA ALA A 196 27.99 -24.93 -23.04
C ALA A 196 27.20 -23.84 -22.27
N ASP A 197 26.93 -22.70 -22.93
CA ASP A 197 26.11 -21.64 -22.33
C ASP A 197 24.65 -22.11 -22.13
N PRO A 198 23.97 -21.72 -21.03
CA PRO A 198 22.59 -22.12 -20.78
C PRO A 198 21.66 -21.65 -21.90
N ASP A 199 20.79 -22.54 -22.40
CA ASP A 199 19.81 -22.18 -23.44
C ASP A 199 18.65 -21.41 -22.80
N TRP A 200 18.87 -20.12 -22.56
CA TRP A 200 17.87 -19.22 -21.99
C TRP A 200 16.59 -19.13 -22.83
N PRO A 201 16.60 -19.13 -24.17
CA PRO A 201 15.38 -19.20 -24.98
C PRO A 201 14.52 -20.45 -24.74
N ILE A 202 15.13 -21.64 -24.67
CA ILE A 202 14.42 -22.89 -24.31
C ILE A 202 13.89 -22.80 -22.87
N THR A 203 14.73 -22.32 -21.95
CA THR A 203 14.40 -22.20 -20.53
C THR A 203 13.23 -21.25 -20.30
N ASP A 204 13.21 -20.08 -20.95
CA ASP A 204 12.11 -19.11 -20.89
C ASP A 204 10.78 -19.73 -21.36
N MET A 205 10.77 -20.42 -22.50
CA MET A 205 9.56 -21.07 -23.01
C MET A 205 9.08 -22.20 -22.08
N ALA A 206 9.99 -23.04 -21.58
CA ALA A 206 9.65 -24.11 -20.63
C ALA A 206 9.07 -23.56 -19.32
N LEU A 207 9.67 -22.50 -18.77
CA LEU A 207 9.19 -21.83 -17.58
C LEU A 207 7.84 -21.12 -17.78
N ARG A 208 7.57 -20.58 -18.97
CA ARG A 208 6.24 -20.04 -19.33
C ARG A 208 5.18 -21.14 -19.44
N CYS A 209 5.51 -22.29 -20.04
CA CYS A 209 4.64 -23.48 -20.04
C CYS A 209 4.26 -23.92 -18.61
N LEU A 210 5.27 -24.05 -17.73
CA LEU A 210 5.08 -24.43 -16.33
C LEU A 210 4.21 -23.41 -15.58
N ASN A 211 4.53 -22.11 -15.68
CA ASN A 211 3.78 -21.06 -15.00
C ASN A 211 2.31 -20.98 -15.49
N ASN A 212 2.04 -21.17 -16.78
CA ASN A 212 0.67 -21.23 -17.30
C ASN A 212 -0.08 -22.46 -16.76
N ALA A 213 0.57 -23.63 -16.73
CA ALA A 213 -0.02 -24.87 -16.22
C ALA A 213 -0.41 -24.74 -14.74
N LEU A 214 0.47 -24.22 -13.88
CA LEU A 214 0.23 -24.03 -12.44
C LEU A 214 -0.75 -22.89 -12.12
N PHE A 215 -0.78 -21.85 -12.96
CA PHE A 215 -1.74 -20.76 -12.83
C PHE A 215 -3.17 -21.27 -13.09
N LEU A 216 -3.39 -21.96 -14.22
CA LEU A 216 -4.71 -22.43 -14.65
C LEU A 216 -5.19 -23.70 -13.94
N ASN A 217 -4.28 -24.54 -13.43
CA ASN A 217 -4.62 -25.82 -12.81
C ASN A 217 -4.13 -25.86 -11.35
N GLU A 218 -4.98 -25.39 -10.43
CA GLU A 218 -4.66 -25.35 -9.00
C GLU A 218 -4.24 -26.70 -8.41
N ALA A 219 -4.92 -27.78 -8.82
CA ALA A 219 -4.62 -29.15 -8.39
C ALA A 219 -3.19 -29.63 -8.74
N ALA A 220 -2.48 -28.94 -9.64
CA ALA A 220 -1.09 -29.26 -10.00
C ALA A 220 -0.04 -28.60 -9.08
N ARG A 221 -0.41 -27.60 -8.27
CA ARG A 221 0.53 -26.83 -7.44
C ARG A 221 1.19 -27.68 -6.35
N LEU A 222 0.40 -28.47 -5.60
CA LEU A 222 0.91 -29.36 -4.56
C LEU A 222 1.73 -30.54 -5.13
N PRO A 223 1.31 -31.24 -6.20
CA PRO A 223 2.18 -32.21 -6.89
C PRO A 223 3.48 -31.60 -7.42
N PHE A 224 3.47 -30.36 -7.92
CA PHE A 224 4.67 -29.68 -8.43
C PHE A 224 5.72 -29.43 -7.33
N SER A 225 5.30 -29.03 -6.13
CA SER A 225 6.20 -28.78 -5.00
C SER A 225 6.68 -30.06 -4.28
N SER A 226 6.07 -31.21 -4.57
CA SER A 226 6.46 -32.52 -4.01
C SER A 226 7.91 -32.92 -4.35
N GLU A 227 8.50 -33.79 -3.53
CA GLU A 227 9.82 -34.38 -3.84
C GLU A 227 9.82 -35.21 -5.13
N ASP A 228 8.67 -35.71 -5.55
CA ASP A 228 8.53 -36.55 -6.74
C ASP A 228 8.62 -35.77 -8.05
N VAL A 229 8.25 -34.48 -8.06
CA VAL A 229 8.37 -33.59 -9.25
C VAL A 229 9.55 -32.64 -9.08
N GLY A 230 9.82 -32.17 -7.87
CA GLY A 230 10.98 -31.32 -7.55
C GLY A 230 10.88 -29.88 -8.06
N GLY A 231 9.68 -29.40 -8.44
CA GLY A 231 9.48 -28.08 -9.05
C GLY A 231 9.98 -26.92 -8.19
N GLY A 232 9.72 -26.96 -6.89
CA GLY A 232 10.24 -25.97 -5.93
C GLY A 232 11.78 -25.99 -5.81
N HIS A 233 12.42 -27.15 -5.96
CA HIS A 233 13.88 -27.25 -5.96
C HIS A 233 14.49 -26.58 -7.20
N VAL A 234 13.85 -26.72 -8.36
CA VAL A 234 14.24 -26.03 -9.60
C VAL A 234 14.07 -24.52 -9.47
N ALA A 235 12.99 -24.06 -8.83
CA ALA A 235 12.77 -22.64 -8.56
C ALA A 235 13.91 -22.03 -7.71
N VAL A 236 14.26 -22.66 -6.59
CA VAL A 236 15.38 -22.20 -5.73
C VAL A 236 16.73 -22.27 -6.47
N ALA A 237 16.94 -23.28 -7.31
CA ALA A 237 18.16 -23.41 -8.12
C ALA A 237 18.34 -22.26 -9.11
N LEU A 238 17.28 -21.84 -9.81
CA LEU A 238 17.30 -20.70 -10.74
C LEU A 238 17.63 -19.37 -10.05
N LEU A 239 17.10 -19.20 -8.82
CA LEU A 239 17.35 -18.03 -7.98
C LEU A 239 18.75 -18.06 -7.33
N SER A 240 19.47 -19.18 -7.33
CA SER A 240 20.74 -19.32 -6.58
C SER A 240 21.91 -18.46 -7.12
N ARG A 241 21.82 -17.90 -8.33
CA ARG A 241 22.86 -17.04 -8.93
C ARG A 241 22.27 -15.83 -9.68
N PRO A 242 21.64 -14.85 -8.98
CA PRO A 242 20.85 -13.80 -9.62
C PRO A 242 21.64 -12.91 -10.59
N GLN A 243 22.96 -12.78 -10.42
CA GLN A 243 23.79 -11.95 -11.31
C GLN A 243 24.04 -12.58 -12.69
N ASP A 244 23.98 -13.91 -12.78
CA ASP A 244 24.22 -14.68 -14.00
C ASP A 244 22.91 -15.13 -14.70
N THR A 245 21.75 -14.87 -14.08
CA THR A 245 20.43 -15.26 -14.58
C THR A 245 19.69 -14.04 -15.20
N PRO A 246 19.06 -14.16 -16.38
CA PRO A 246 18.29 -13.08 -16.99
C PRO A 246 17.06 -12.65 -16.17
N ALA A 247 16.64 -11.39 -16.30
CA ALA A 247 15.52 -10.83 -15.53
C ALA A 247 14.20 -11.61 -15.67
N ASP A 248 13.82 -11.97 -16.90
CA ASP A 248 12.60 -12.76 -17.17
C ASP A 248 12.67 -14.16 -16.54
N ILE A 249 13.86 -14.77 -16.50
CA ILE A 249 14.08 -16.08 -15.88
C ILE A 249 13.98 -15.99 -14.35
N LEU A 250 14.52 -14.93 -13.72
CA LEU A 250 14.33 -14.69 -12.29
C LEU A 250 12.86 -14.46 -11.94
N PHE A 251 12.13 -13.65 -12.72
CA PHE A 251 10.69 -13.46 -12.55
C PHE A 251 9.92 -14.79 -12.63
N LEU A 252 10.18 -15.61 -13.66
CA LEU A 252 9.51 -16.90 -13.82
C LEU A 252 9.89 -17.90 -12.72
N GLY A 253 11.15 -17.89 -12.26
CA GLY A 253 11.64 -18.71 -11.15
C GLY A 253 11.02 -18.31 -9.81
N ALA A 254 10.96 -17.01 -9.51
CA ALA A 254 10.26 -16.46 -8.34
C ALA A 254 8.77 -16.84 -8.33
N ARG A 255 8.11 -16.81 -9.50
CA ARG A 255 6.71 -17.22 -9.63
C ARG A 255 6.50 -18.73 -9.44
N LEU A 256 7.45 -19.57 -9.86
CA LEU A 256 7.43 -21.01 -9.51
C LEU A 256 7.67 -21.24 -8.02
N LEU A 257 8.52 -20.44 -7.37
CA LEU A 257 8.72 -20.49 -5.92
C LEU A 257 7.43 -20.10 -5.19
N PHE A 258 6.79 -19.00 -5.59
CA PHE A 258 5.46 -18.58 -5.09
C PHE A 258 4.44 -19.72 -5.17
N PHE A 259 4.28 -20.37 -6.33
CA PHE A 259 3.35 -21.51 -6.46
C PHE A 259 3.73 -22.71 -5.58
N SER A 260 5.02 -22.88 -5.25
CA SER A 260 5.51 -23.98 -4.41
C SER A 260 5.32 -23.73 -2.91
N THR A 261 5.23 -22.46 -2.51
CA THR A 261 5.11 -21.98 -1.11
C THR A 261 3.67 -21.64 -0.69
N LEU A 262 2.71 -21.65 -1.62
CA LEU A 262 1.28 -21.44 -1.32
C LEU A 262 0.76 -22.41 -0.26
N PHE A 263 -0.03 -21.87 0.68
CA PHE A 263 -0.62 -22.59 1.80
C PHE A 263 0.43 -23.35 2.65
N GLU A 264 -0.01 -24.28 3.48
CA GLU A 264 0.85 -25.11 4.34
C GLU A 264 1.53 -26.26 3.54
N SER A 265 2.02 -25.95 2.33
CA SER A 265 2.80 -26.85 1.49
C SER A 265 4.01 -27.39 2.27
N PRO A 266 4.23 -28.72 2.35
CA PRO A 266 5.41 -29.30 3.01
C PRO A 266 6.73 -28.78 2.45
N PHE A 267 6.73 -28.29 1.21
CA PHE A 267 7.89 -27.66 0.59
C PHE A 267 8.36 -26.41 1.35
N ASN A 268 7.51 -25.67 2.06
CA ASN A 268 7.94 -24.50 2.85
C ASN A 268 9.03 -24.89 3.87
N LYS A 269 8.86 -26.01 4.57
CA LYS A 269 9.88 -26.53 5.50
C LYS A 269 11.17 -26.92 4.78
N THR A 270 11.07 -27.61 3.63
CA THR A 270 12.25 -27.98 2.82
C THR A 270 12.98 -26.75 2.26
N ALA A 271 12.24 -25.73 1.81
CA ALA A 271 12.78 -24.49 1.28
C ALA A 271 13.65 -23.77 2.31
N VAL A 272 13.12 -23.56 3.53
CA VAL A 272 13.84 -22.85 4.60
C VAL A 272 14.94 -23.73 5.19
N ALA A 273 14.60 -24.91 5.74
CA ALA A 273 15.54 -25.72 6.51
C ALA A 273 16.62 -26.42 5.65
N THR A 274 16.26 -26.94 4.46
CA THR A 274 17.15 -27.80 3.64
C THR A 274 17.81 -27.06 2.49
N LEU A 275 17.09 -26.13 1.85
CA LEU A 275 17.56 -25.38 0.68
C LEU A 275 18.02 -23.96 1.02
N LYS A 276 17.82 -23.48 2.26
CA LYS A 276 18.16 -22.13 2.72
C LYS A 276 17.65 -21.04 1.76
N ALA A 277 16.40 -21.21 1.30
CA ALA A 277 15.75 -20.37 0.31
C ALA A 277 15.74 -18.90 0.73
N VAL A 278 15.43 -18.58 1.99
CA VAL A 278 15.44 -17.20 2.53
C VAL A 278 16.75 -16.47 2.24
N ARG A 279 17.89 -17.15 2.43
CA ARG A 279 19.22 -16.57 2.17
C ARG A 279 19.49 -16.35 0.67
N ILE A 280 18.88 -17.17 -0.18
CA ILE A 280 18.92 -17.01 -1.64
C ILE A 280 18.00 -15.86 -2.07
N GLU A 281 16.80 -15.76 -1.50
CA GLU A 281 15.87 -14.65 -1.71
C GLU A 281 16.51 -13.31 -1.29
N ALA A 282 17.18 -13.27 -0.14
CA ALA A 282 17.95 -12.13 0.35
C ALA A 282 19.00 -11.65 -0.67
N ALA A 283 19.86 -12.57 -1.13
CA ALA A 283 20.87 -12.26 -2.15
C ALA A 283 20.26 -11.84 -3.50
N CYS A 284 19.09 -12.36 -3.85
CA CYS A 284 18.32 -11.93 -5.02
C CYS A 284 17.78 -10.52 -4.87
N VAL A 285 17.21 -10.16 -3.72
CA VAL A 285 16.69 -8.80 -3.45
C VAL A 285 17.83 -7.78 -3.50
N ASP A 286 18.95 -8.01 -2.83
CA ASP A 286 20.11 -7.10 -2.85
C ASP A 286 20.60 -6.85 -4.30
N VAL A 287 20.68 -7.92 -5.10
CA VAL A 287 21.11 -7.85 -6.50
C VAL A 287 20.06 -7.18 -7.40
N LEU A 288 18.76 -7.40 -7.17
CA LEU A 288 17.67 -6.75 -7.90
C LEU A 288 17.55 -5.26 -7.56
N VAL A 289 17.63 -4.88 -6.28
CA VAL A 289 17.66 -3.48 -5.82
C VAL A 289 18.84 -2.76 -6.46
N LYS A 290 20.04 -3.36 -6.42
CA LYS A 290 21.21 -2.81 -7.12
C LYS A 290 20.98 -2.68 -8.63
N ALA A 291 20.41 -3.70 -9.29
CA ALA A 291 20.13 -3.67 -10.72
C ALA A 291 19.13 -2.58 -11.11
N ILE A 292 18.10 -2.32 -10.29
CA ILE A 292 17.14 -1.23 -10.48
C ILE A 292 17.85 0.12 -10.36
N LEU A 293 18.70 0.31 -9.35
CA LEU A 293 19.47 1.55 -9.16
C LEU A 293 20.49 1.78 -10.28
N ASP A 294 21.22 0.75 -10.71
CA ASP A 294 22.14 0.78 -11.86
C ASP A 294 21.38 1.22 -13.14
N LYS A 295 20.15 0.72 -13.36
CA LYS A 295 19.31 1.09 -14.52
C LYS A 295 18.70 2.48 -14.43
N ALA A 296 18.29 2.92 -13.24
CA ALA A 296 17.77 4.27 -13.01
C ALA A 296 18.87 5.33 -13.23
N ALA A 297 20.10 5.04 -12.79
CA ALA A 297 21.26 5.90 -13.03
C ALA A 297 21.76 5.85 -14.48
N ASN A 298 21.76 4.67 -15.11
CA ASN A 298 22.13 4.49 -16.51
C ASN A 298 21.30 3.39 -17.18
N ARG A 299 20.37 3.79 -18.04
CA ARG A 299 19.49 2.89 -18.81
C ARG A 299 20.27 1.83 -19.62
N ASN A 300 21.48 2.18 -20.07
CA ASN A 300 22.37 1.33 -20.87
C ASN A 300 23.38 0.54 -20.01
N ALA A 301 23.25 0.52 -18.68
CA ALA A 301 24.07 -0.32 -17.82
C ALA A 301 23.98 -1.80 -18.23
N ALA A 302 25.11 -2.50 -18.14
CA ALA A 302 25.26 -3.93 -18.47
C ALA A 302 26.32 -4.57 -17.55
N SER A 303 26.26 -4.26 -16.25
CA SER A 303 27.23 -4.71 -15.23
C SER A 303 27.16 -6.22 -14.93
N SER A 304 26.06 -6.89 -15.30
CA SER A 304 25.82 -8.32 -15.14
C SER A 304 24.82 -8.82 -16.20
N VAL A 305 24.60 -10.14 -16.31
CA VAL A 305 23.59 -10.72 -17.23
C VAL A 305 22.19 -10.21 -16.89
N LEU A 306 21.87 -10.11 -15.60
CA LEU A 306 20.62 -9.54 -15.11
C LEU A 306 20.44 -8.10 -15.58
N VAL A 307 21.44 -7.24 -15.35
CA VAL A 307 21.36 -5.82 -15.71
C VAL A 307 21.38 -5.60 -17.22
N ALA A 308 22.08 -6.43 -17.99
CA ALA A 308 22.05 -6.37 -19.45
C ALA A 308 20.67 -6.78 -20.02
N SER A 309 20.01 -7.77 -19.42
CA SER A 309 18.74 -8.34 -19.93
C SER A 309 17.47 -7.62 -19.45
N GLY A 310 17.47 -7.01 -18.26
CA GLY A 310 16.28 -6.45 -17.65
C GLY A 310 16.09 -4.94 -17.88
N SER A 311 14.89 -4.55 -18.31
CA SER A 311 14.41 -3.17 -18.10
C SER A 311 14.05 -2.92 -16.64
N GLU A 312 14.02 -1.66 -16.21
CA GLU A 312 13.60 -1.26 -14.87
C GLU A 312 12.22 -1.84 -14.47
N ALA A 313 11.27 -1.87 -15.40
CA ALA A 313 9.95 -2.48 -15.19
C ALA A 313 10.04 -4.00 -14.97
N GLN A 314 10.82 -4.72 -15.78
CA GLN A 314 11.01 -6.17 -15.60
C GLN A 314 11.71 -6.50 -14.27
N LEU A 315 12.70 -5.70 -13.86
CA LEU A 315 13.40 -5.87 -12.58
C LEU A 315 12.47 -5.63 -11.39
N ASN A 316 11.63 -4.59 -11.44
CA ASN A 316 10.61 -4.34 -10.42
C ASN A 316 9.55 -5.45 -10.36
N VAL A 317 9.13 -6.01 -11.50
CA VAL A 317 8.20 -7.15 -11.55
C VAL A 317 8.85 -8.42 -10.96
N ALA A 318 10.10 -8.73 -11.31
CA ALA A 318 10.84 -9.85 -10.76
C ALA A 318 11.00 -9.74 -9.24
N LEU A 319 11.37 -8.55 -8.74
CA LEU A 319 11.45 -8.24 -7.31
C LEU A 319 10.07 -8.38 -6.62
N SER A 320 9.01 -7.87 -7.25
CA SER A 320 7.64 -8.01 -6.76
C SER A 320 7.22 -9.47 -6.55
N ASP A 321 7.43 -10.34 -7.54
CA ASP A 321 7.01 -11.75 -7.42
C ASP A 321 7.91 -12.57 -6.48
N LEU A 322 9.19 -12.19 -6.31
CA LEU A 322 10.07 -12.73 -5.28
C LEU A 322 9.57 -12.38 -3.87
N LEU A 323 9.16 -11.13 -3.64
CA LEU A 323 8.61 -10.68 -2.36
C LEU A 323 7.29 -11.36 -2.01
N LYS A 324 6.44 -11.71 -3.01
CA LYS A 324 5.24 -12.54 -2.79
C LYS A 324 5.60 -13.97 -2.35
N ALA A 325 6.61 -14.57 -2.98
CA ALA A 325 7.08 -15.91 -2.60
C ALA A 325 7.61 -15.91 -1.15
N HIS A 326 8.37 -14.88 -0.78
CA HIS A 326 8.88 -14.68 0.56
C HIS A 326 7.75 -14.43 1.59
N PHE A 327 6.73 -13.63 1.24
CA PHE A 327 5.55 -13.42 2.10
C PHE A 327 4.84 -14.74 2.43
N ASN A 328 4.66 -15.64 1.47
CA ASN A 328 4.12 -16.98 1.73
C ASN A 328 4.98 -17.75 2.74
N ILE A 329 6.31 -17.70 2.60
CA ILE A 329 7.23 -18.37 3.54
C ILE A 329 7.05 -17.79 4.95
N CYS A 330 7.05 -16.47 5.13
CA CYS A 330 6.79 -15.82 6.41
C CYS A 330 5.45 -16.21 7.03
N LEU A 331 4.41 -16.34 6.20
CA LEU A 331 3.05 -16.65 6.67
C LEU A 331 2.89 -18.12 7.09
N TYR A 332 3.46 -19.06 6.34
CA TYR A 332 3.19 -20.50 6.50
C TYR A 332 4.29 -21.28 7.20
N TYR A 333 5.58 -20.94 7.04
CA TYR A 333 6.67 -21.71 7.64
C TYR A 333 6.61 -21.74 9.18
N PRO A 334 6.43 -20.62 9.90
CA PRO A 334 6.36 -20.67 11.37
C PRO A 334 5.15 -21.46 11.89
N ARG A 335 4.02 -21.45 11.17
CA ARG A 335 2.82 -22.22 11.50
C ARG A 335 3.08 -23.73 11.42
N ILE A 336 3.76 -24.19 10.37
CA ILE A 336 4.15 -25.59 10.20
C ILE A 336 5.06 -26.04 11.36
N ILE A 337 6.08 -25.26 11.70
CA ILE A 337 7.00 -25.58 12.80
C ILE A 337 6.28 -25.62 14.17
N GLN A 338 5.36 -24.69 14.43
CA GLN A 338 4.54 -24.68 15.64
C GLN A 338 3.62 -25.92 15.72
N ALA A 339 2.98 -26.31 14.62
CA ALA A 339 2.11 -27.50 14.58
C ALA A 339 2.89 -28.80 14.83
N GLU A 340 4.08 -28.96 14.24
CA GLU A 340 4.96 -30.10 14.48
C GLU A 340 5.47 -30.17 15.94
N ALA A 341 5.78 -29.01 16.54
CA ALA A 341 6.18 -28.93 17.94
C ALA A 341 5.04 -29.35 18.89
N GLN A 342 3.80 -28.94 18.61
CA GLN A 342 2.62 -29.34 19.38
C GLN A 342 2.35 -30.86 19.28
N GLN A 343 2.43 -31.45 18.08
CA GLN A 343 2.27 -32.90 17.88
C GLN A 343 3.37 -33.71 18.58
N SER A 344 4.58 -33.17 18.64
CA SER A 344 5.71 -33.78 19.37
C SER A 344 5.48 -33.77 20.89
N GLN A 345 4.85 -32.72 21.42
CA GLN A 345 4.51 -32.62 22.84
C GLN A 345 3.34 -33.53 23.23
N SER A 346 2.31 -33.70 22.39
CA SER A 346 1.17 -34.59 22.70
C SER A 346 1.54 -36.08 22.81
N ASN A 347 2.67 -36.49 22.22
CA ASN A 347 3.21 -37.85 22.32
C ASN A 347 4.24 -38.02 23.45
N GLY A 348 4.59 -36.96 24.18
CA GLY A 348 5.54 -36.98 25.29
C GLY A 348 4.85 -36.84 26.66
N SER A 349 5.08 -37.79 27.57
CA SER A 349 4.49 -37.80 28.91
C SER A 349 5.20 -36.82 29.88
N THR A 350 5.19 -35.52 29.57
CA THR A 350 5.82 -34.48 30.39
C THR A 350 4.82 -33.31 30.58
N PRO A 351 4.53 -32.87 31.82
CA PRO A 351 3.58 -31.78 32.05
C PRO A 351 4.09 -30.44 31.50
N PRO A 352 3.19 -29.55 31.03
CA PRO A 352 3.58 -28.28 30.41
C PRO A 352 4.17 -27.30 31.44
N GLN A 353 5.26 -26.65 31.07
CA GLN A 353 5.71 -25.44 31.76
C GLN A 353 4.88 -24.24 31.28
N SER A 354 4.38 -23.45 32.25
CA SER A 354 3.79 -22.10 32.12
C SER A 354 3.02 -21.76 30.83
N GLU A 355 1.69 -21.72 30.92
CA GLU A 355 0.80 -21.33 29.82
C GLU A 355 0.99 -19.88 29.31
N SER A 356 1.71 -19.04 30.06
CA SER A 356 1.97 -17.62 29.76
C SER A 356 3.03 -17.35 28.68
N GLN A 357 3.60 -18.38 28.04
CA GLN A 357 4.59 -18.23 26.95
C GLN A 357 4.26 -19.05 25.68
N ARG A 358 3.03 -19.54 25.53
CA ARG A 358 2.61 -20.09 24.23
C ARG A 358 2.39 -18.91 23.26
N PRO A 359 3.12 -18.79 22.14
CA PRO A 359 2.76 -17.84 21.11
C PRO A 359 1.35 -18.16 20.62
N ILE A 360 0.50 -17.14 20.47
CA ILE A 360 -0.85 -17.32 19.96
C ILE A 360 -0.73 -17.88 18.53
N LEU A 361 -1.66 -18.75 18.13
CA LEU A 361 -1.64 -19.40 16.83
C LEU A 361 -1.63 -18.35 15.70
N GLY A 362 -0.47 -18.15 15.07
CA GLY A 362 -0.25 -17.12 14.05
C GLY A 362 0.71 -15.98 14.43
N GLU A 363 1.18 -15.90 15.68
CA GLU A 363 2.12 -14.86 16.15
C GLU A 363 3.59 -15.30 16.22
N GLY A 364 3.88 -16.60 16.23
CA GLY A 364 5.26 -17.08 16.34
C GLY A 364 6.07 -16.80 15.06
N PHE A 365 7.28 -16.26 15.23
CA PHE A 365 8.28 -15.99 14.19
C PHE A 365 9.47 -16.95 14.33
N ASP A 366 10.17 -17.24 13.22
CA ASP A 366 11.35 -18.13 13.21
C ASP A 366 12.62 -17.38 12.79
N ALA A 367 13.72 -17.62 13.49
CA ALA A 367 14.98 -16.92 13.29
C ALA A 367 15.65 -17.21 11.92
N GLU A 368 15.34 -18.31 11.24
CA GLU A 368 15.84 -18.56 9.88
C GLU A 368 15.29 -17.57 8.84
N LEU A 369 14.25 -16.80 9.17
CA LEU A 369 13.71 -15.74 8.32
C LEU A 369 14.55 -14.45 8.35
N LEU A 370 15.38 -14.24 9.39
CA LEU A 370 16.10 -12.98 9.62
C LEU A 370 17.08 -12.59 8.50
N ASP A 371 17.62 -13.54 7.73
CA ASP A 371 18.53 -13.30 6.61
C ASP A 371 17.95 -12.32 5.56
N MET A 372 16.62 -12.23 5.45
CA MET A 372 15.92 -11.39 4.47
C MET A 372 15.49 -10.02 5.02
N LEU A 373 15.59 -9.77 6.34
CA LEU A 373 15.16 -8.53 6.98
C LEU A 373 15.88 -7.29 6.43
N ARG A 374 17.21 -7.34 6.32
CA ARG A 374 18.03 -6.25 5.78
C ARG A 374 17.71 -5.93 4.31
N PRO A 375 17.65 -6.92 3.39
CA PRO A 375 17.15 -6.70 2.04
C PRO A 375 15.74 -6.08 1.98
N LEU A 376 14.80 -6.50 2.85
CA LEU A 376 13.47 -5.89 2.91
C LEU A 376 13.50 -4.41 3.31
N VAL A 377 14.31 -4.06 4.32
CA VAL A 377 14.53 -2.66 4.71
C VAL A 377 15.16 -1.86 3.56
N SER A 378 16.12 -2.45 2.83
CA SER A 378 16.78 -1.78 1.69
C SER A 378 15.83 -1.47 0.53
N VAL A 379 14.81 -2.30 0.27
CA VAL A 379 13.75 -1.98 -0.70
C VAL A 379 13.02 -0.69 -0.32
N ILE A 380 12.72 -0.49 0.98
CA ILE A 380 12.01 0.70 1.48
C ILE A 380 12.91 1.95 1.50
N THR A 381 14.20 1.80 1.83
CA THR A 381 15.12 2.94 2.04
C THR A 381 15.88 3.36 0.78
N ALA A 382 16.28 2.44 -0.08
CA ALA A 382 17.19 2.71 -1.21
C ALA A 382 16.51 3.03 -2.53
N LEU A 383 15.36 2.40 -2.85
CA LEU A 383 14.68 2.62 -4.14
C LEU A 383 13.99 4.00 -4.19
N PRO A 384 13.93 4.67 -5.36
CA PRO A 384 13.23 5.95 -5.50
C PRO A 384 11.70 5.80 -5.33
N LEU A 385 11.01 6.84 -4.87
CA LEU A 385 9.55 6.86 -4.85
C LEU A 385 9.00 6.88 -6.28
N PRO A 386 8.08 5.97 -6.66
CA PRO A 386 7.42 6.02 -7.95
C PRO A 386 6.47 7.23 -8.05
N SER A 387 6.27 7.69 -9.28
CA SER A 387 5.38 8.78 -9.65
C SER A 387 4.54 8.35 -10.86
N PRO A 388 3.22 8.63 -10.90
CA PRO A 388 2.48 9.56 -10.04
C PRO A 388 1.88 8.91 -8.77
N VAL A 389 1.96 7.58 -8.64
CA VAL A 389 1.50 6.83 -7.45
C VAL A 389 2.72 6.45 -6.58
N PRO A 390 2.81 6.91 -5.32
CA PRO A 390 3.95 6.63 -4.45
C PRO A 390 4.06 5.17 -3.94
N LEU A 391 2.93 4.48 -3.75
CA LEU A 391 2.91 3.15 -3.10
C LEU A 391 2.36 2.09 -4.06
N MET A 392 3.28 1.36 -4.69
CA MET A 392 3.01 0.29 -5.66
C MET A 392 3.97 -0.89 -5.42
N PRO A 393 3.72 -2.08 -6.01
CA PRO A 393 4.75 -3.11 -6.12
C PRO A 393 6.05 -2.53 -6.71
N PRO A 394 7.24 -2.82 -6.15
CA PRO A 394 7.53 -3.82 -5.12
C PRO A 394 7.27 -3.40 -3.66
N PHE A 395 7.11 -2.11 -3.37
CA PHE A 395 7.02 -1.58 -1.99
C PHE A 395 5.86 -2.17 -1.18
N THR A 396 4.69 -2.34 -1.78
CA THR A 396 3.52 -2.96 -1.13
C THR A 396 3.82 -4.38 -0.62
N HIS A 397 4.50 -5.19 -1.43
CA HIS A 397 4.90 -6.55 -1.03
C HIS A 397 6.01 -6.55 0.03
N ALA A 398 6.94 -5.57 -0.01
CA ALA A 398 7.96 -5.42 1.03
C ALA A 398 7.33 -5.04 2.40
N ILE A 399 6.37 -4.11 2.42
CA ILE A 399 5.59 -3.76 3.62
C ILE A 399 4.80 -4.96 4.14
N ALA A 400 4.11 -5.68 3.25
CA ALA A 400 3.36 -6.89 3.62
C ALA A 400 4.28 -7.97 4.22
N ALA A 401 5.49 -8.16 3.69
CA ALA A 401 6.49 -9.05 4.28
C ALA A 401 6.95 -8.56 5.66
N LEU A 402 7.33 -7.28 5.79
CA LEU A 402 7.81 -6.65 7.03
C LEU A 402 6.80 -6.71 8.18
N LEU A 403 5.48 -6.71 7.91
CA LEU A 403 4.45 -6.92 8.93
C LEU A 403 4.61 -8.24 9.71
N ASN A 404 5.25 -9.26 9.13
CA ASN A 404 5.49 -10.55 9.79
C ASN A 404 6.75 -10.57 10.68
N TYR A 405 7.61 -9.53 10.63
CA TYR A 405 8.88 -9.48 11.38
C TYR A 405 8.68 -8.80 12.76
N PRO A 406 9.27 -9.33 13.85
CA PRO A 406 9.22 -8.68 15.17
C PRO A 406 9.88 -7.29 15.15
N VAL A 407 9.24 -6.27 15.73
CA VAL A 407 9.80 -4.89 15.70
C VAL A 407 11.13 -4.82 16.44
N ALA A 408 11.36 -5.66 17.44
CA ALA A 408 12.64 -5.76 18.16
C ALA A 408 13.83 -6.07 17.23
N ASP A 409 13.65 -6.87 16.18
CA ASP A 409 14.71 -7.20 15.22
C ASP A 409 14.78 -6.17 14.09
N VAL A 410 13.63 -5.66 13.62
CA VAL A 410 13.57 -4.52 12.69
C VAL A 410 14.35 -3.33 13.27
N LYS A 411 14.15 -3.00 14.55
CA LYS A 411 14.87 -1.95 15.27
C LYS A 411 16.38 -2.18 15.30
N LYS A 412 16.85 -3.41 15.53
CA LYS A 412 18.29 -3.72 15.55
C LYS A 412 18.93 -3.40 14.20
N GLU A 413 18.30 -3.79 13.08
CA GLU A 413 18.86 -3.48 11.76
C GLU A 413 18.73 -2.00 11.41
N VAL A 414 17.58 -1.38 11.65
CA VAL A 414 17.33 0.06 11.38
C VAL A 414 18.28 0.98 12.18
N LEU A 415 18.70 0.58 13.39
CA LEU A 415 19.72 1.31 14.18
C LEU A 415 21.16 0.90 13.83
N SER A 416 21.37 -0.25 13.21
CA SER A 416 22.68 -0.72 12.71
C SER A 416 23.06 -0.07 11.39
N ASP A 417 22.07 0.45 10.64
CA ASP A 417 22.26 1.16 9.37
C ASP A 417 22.83 2.59 9.58
N LYS A 418 23.98 2.67 10.24
CA LYS A 418 24.81 3.89 10.35
C LYS A 418 25.58 4.12 9.05
N VAL A 419 24.88 4.19 7.93
CA VAL A 419 25.48 4.46 6.62
C VAL A 419 25.15 5.88 6.17
N VAL A 420 26.15 6.75 6.37
CA VAL A 420 26.58 7.82 5.46
C VAL A 420 25.47 8.46 4.62
N ALA A 421 25.04 9.66 5.03
CA ALA A 421 24.25 10.57 4.21
C ALA A 421 25.07 11.11 3.01
N SER A 422 25.35 10.26 2.03
CA SER A 422 25.97 10.63 0.75
C SER A 422 24.89 10.88 -0.31
N SER A 423 24.45 12.14 -0.38
CA SER A 423 23.76 12.75 -1.52
C SER A 423 22.67 11.92 -2.23
N SER A 424 21.54 11.72 -1.56
CA SER A 424 20.25 11.59 -2.23
C SER A 424 19.19 12.36 -1.43
N THR A 425 18.22 12.95 -2.12
CA THR A 425 17.23 13.90 -1.59
C THR A 425 16.61 13.40 -0.29
N PHE A 426 16.80 14.14 0.81
CA PHE A 426 16.07 13.87 2.06
C PHE A 426 14.56 13.89 1.79
N PRO A 427 13.78 12.94 2.34
CA PRO A 427 12.35 12.93 2.16
C PRO A 427 11.70 14.23 2.64
N SER A 428 11.04 14.94 1.73
CA SER A 428 10.24 16.13 2.01
C SER A 428 8.76 15.77 2.00
N LEU A 429 8.03 16.17 3.05
CA LEU A 429 6.57 16.03 3.08
C LEU A 429 5.89 17.02 2.12
N THR A 430 4.69 16.66 1.67
CA THR A 430 3.85 17.42 0.73
C THR A 430 3.27 18.70 1.30
N ALA A 431 3.23 18.84 2.62
CA ALA A 431 2.78 20.01 3.35
C ALA A 431 3.82 20.40 4.42
N PRO A 432 3.94 21.71 4.77
CA PRO A 432 4.78 22.12 5.88
C PRO A 432 4.25 21.57 7.20
N ILE A 433 5.18 21.12 8.06
CA ILE A 433 4.96 20.64 9.42
C ILE A 433 5.70 21.55 10.41
N SER A 434 5.53 21.37 11.72
CA SER A 434 6.18 22.23 12.71
C SER A 434 7.72 22.16 12.62
N PRO A 435 8.45 23.17 13.11
CA PRO A 435 9.91 23.12 13.17
C PRO A 435 10.41 21.91 13.96
N SER A 436 9.76 21.58 15.08
CA SER A 436 10.12 20.42 15.90
C SER A 436 9.88 19.10 15.17
N SER A 437 8.73 18.92 14.50
CA SER A 437 8.47 17.74 13.66
C SER A 437 9.48 17.63 12.51
N THR A 438 9.90 18.75 11.92
CA THR A 438 10.86 18.78 10.81
C THR A 438 12.23 18.29 11.27
N GLU A 439 12.69 18.72 12.44
CA GLU A 439 13.97 18.29 12.99
C GLU A 439 13.90 16.84 13.50
N ALA A 440 12.79 16.45 14.12
CA ALA A 440 12.52 15.06 14.48
C ALA A 440 12.60 14.13 13.25
N LEU A 441 11.97 14.51 12.13
CA LEU A 441 11.98 13.74 10.88
C LEU A 441 13.38 13.62 10.26
N ARG A 442 14.24 14.64 10.41
CA ARG A 442 15.65 14.57 9.97
C ARG A 442 16.51 13.70 10.87
N SER A 443 16.24 13.70 12.17
CA SER A 443 16.95 12.88 13.16
C SER A 443 16.52 11.41 13.17
N ALA A 444 15.32 11.11 12.63
CA ALA A 444 14.74 9.79 12.61
C ALA A 444 15.52 8.82 11.71
N PRO A 445 15.52 7.50 12.02
CA PRO A 445 16.08 6.50 11.12
C PRO A 445 15.42 6.55 9.74
N LEU A 446 16.21 6.40 8.67
CA LEU A 446 15.74 6.56 7.29
C LEU A 446 14.52 5.69 6.98
N TYR A 447 14.47 4.47 7.52
CA TYR A 447 13.30 3.58 7.44
C TYR A 447 11.99 4.25 7.91
N ILE A 448 11.99 4.87 9.08
CA ILE A 448 10.81 5.56 9.64
C ILE A 448 10.45 6.77 8.80
N ALA A 449 11.42 7.62 8.47
CA ALA A 449 11.20 8.80 7.63
C ALA A 449 10.59 8.43 6.26
N ARG A 450 11.04 7.32 5.68
CA ARG A 450 10.54 6.78 4.40
C ARG A 450 9.12 6.24 4.52
N LEU A 451 8.77 5.48 5.56
CA LEU A 451 7.39 5.03 5.78
C LEU A 451 6.41 6.21 5.96
N ILE A 452 6.82 7.25 6.71
CA ILE A 452 6.05 8.49 6.84
C ILE A 452 5.89 9.18 5.48
N THR A 453 6.93 9.19 4.64
CA THR A 453 6.87 9.79 3.30
C THR A 453 5.93 9.03 2.37
N PHE A 454 5.92 7.69 2.40
CA PHE A 454 4.94 6.89 1.65
C PHE A 454 3.51 7.21 2.11
N ALA A 455 3.29 7.32 3.42
CA ALA A 455 1.97 7.62 3.98
C ALA A 455 1.52 9.04 3.59
N ASP A 456 2.35 10.06 3.84
CA ASP A 456 2.05 11.44 3.46
C ASP A 456 1.79 11.58 1.95
N ALA A 457 2.63 11.00 1.09
CA ALA A 457 2.46 11.11 -0.36
C ALA A 457 1.20 10.38 -0.88
N MET A 458 0.83 9.23 -0.30
CA MET A 458 -0.44 8.56 -0.61
C MET A 458 -1.64 9.37 -0.12
N LEU A 459 -1.62 9.80 1.14
CA LEU A 459 -2.67 10.65 1.71
C LEU A 459 -2.80 11.97 0.93
N ALA A 460 -1.71 12.56 0.45
CA ALA A 460 -1.72 13.74 -0.41
C ALA A 460 -2.39 13.44 -1.75
N ARG A 461 -2.01 12.33 -2.39
CA ARG A 461 -2.57 11.96 -3.69
C ARG A 461 -4.10 11.83 -3.64
N TYR A 462 -4.65 11.26 -2.56
CA TYR A 462 -6.08 10.93 -2.49
C TYR A 462 -6.92 11.90 -1.64
N PHE A 463 -6.34 12.71 -0.75
CA PHE A 463 -7.08 13.58 0.19
C PHE A 463 -6.60 15.05 0.23
N ALA A 464 -5.97 15.55 -0.84
CA ALA A 464 -5.45 16.93 -0.87
C ALA A 464 -6.35 17.99 -1.55
N SER A 465 -7.44 17.63 -2.25
CA SER A 465 -8.16 18.60 -3.09
C SER A 465 -9.12 19.47 -2.28
N ALA A 466 -8.58 20.46 -1.58
CA ALA A 466 -9.41 21.49 -0.98
C ALA A 466 -10.22 22.23 -2.06
N ALA A 467 -11.54 22.14 -2.00
CA ALA A 467 -12.39 23.06 -2.73
C ALA A 467 -12.20 24.45 -2.10
N SER A 468 -11.97 25.47 -2.94
CA SER A 468 -12.07 26.85 -2.50
C SER A 468 -13.55 27.20 -2.39
N ASN A 469 -14.05 27.36 -1.17
CA ASN A 469 -15.34 28.03 -0.96
C ASN A 469 -15.19 29.52 -1.31
N ASP A 470 -16.33 30.18 -1.56
CA ASP A 470 -16.41 31.60 -1.97
C ASP A 470 -15.73 32.55 -0.97
N ASP A 471 -15.71 32.19 0.32
CA ASP A 471 -15.02 32.89 1.43
C ASP A 471 -13.48 32.75 1.42
N GLY A 472 -12.89 32.05 0.46
CA GLY A 472 -11.44 31.79 0.40
C GLY A 472 -10.89 30.82 1.47
N ARG A 473 -11.74 30.37 2.41
CA ARG A 473 -11.41 29.28 3.35
C ARG A 473 -11.30 27.95 2.59
N ARG A 474 -10.14 27.29 2.72
CA ARG A 474 -9.91 25.95 2.17
C ARG A 474 -10.61 24.91 3.03
N VAL A 475 -11.68 24.30 2.53
CA VAL A 475 -12.28 23.11 3.16
C VAL A 475 -11.60 21.89 2.55
N PRO A 476 -10.95 21.01 3.34
CA PRO A 476 -10.37 19.78 2.80
C PRO A 476 -11.43 18.90 2.12
N GLU A 477 -11.01 18.12 1.12
CA GLU A 477 -11.88 17.14 0.48
C GLU A 477 -12.40 16.13 1.51
N ASP A 478 -13.69 15.79 1.42
CA ASP A 478 -14.28 14.68 2.16
C ASP A 478 -13.58 13.37 1.73
N VAL A 479 -13.07 12.63 2.71
CA VAL A 479 -12.38 11.35 2.52
C VAL A 479 -13.29 10.28 1.90
N ASP A 480 -14.60 10.42 2.07
CA ASP A 480 -15.62 9.53 1.49
C ASP A 480 -16.18 10.04 0.15
N ALA A 481 -15.65 11.15 -0.39
CA ALA A 481 -16.09 11.69 -1.67
C ALA A 481 -15.91 10.68 -2.82
N LYS A 482 -16.91 10.58 -3.70
CA LYS A 482 -16.89 9.68 -4.88
C LYS A 482 -15.68 9.94 -5.79
N ALA A 483 -15.16 11.17 -5.81
CA ALA A 483 -13.96 11.55 -6.55
C ALA A 483 -12.71 10.76 -6.09
N VAL A 484 -12.55 10.52 -4.77
CA VAL A 484 -11.45 9.73 -4.20
C VAL A 484 -11.45 8.32 -4.78
N LYS A 485 -12.60 7.64 -4.75
CA LYS A 485 -12.75 6.28 -5.29
C LYS A 485 -12.57 6.22 -6.80
N GLN A 486 -13.05 7.23 -7.54
CA GLN A 486 -12.83 7.35 -8.98
C GLN A 486 -11.34 7.55 -9.31
N LYS A 487 -10.62 8.34 -8.53
CA LYS A 487 -9.17 8.57 -8.70
C LYS A 487 -8.37 7.31 -8.44
N ALA A 488 -8.65 6.60 -7.34
CA ALA A 488 -8.02 5.31 -7.03
C ALA A 488 -8.30 4.26 -8.12
N THR A 489 -9.53 4.19 -8.62
CA THR A 489 -9.91 3.30 -9.73
C THR A 489 -9.17 3.66 -11.02
N THR A 490 -8.97 4.96 -11.31
CA THR A 490 -8.22 5.45 -12.48
C THR A 490 -6.74 5.10 -12.40
N ASP A 491 -6.17 5.12 -11.19
CA ASP A 491 -4.80 4.66 -10.93
C ASP A 491 -4.66 3.13 -10.89
N GLY A 492 -5.78 2.40 -10.90
CA GLY A 492 -5.82 0.93 -10.85
C GLY A 492 -5.55 0.33 -9.47
N ILE A 493 -5.91 1.04 -8.39
CA ILE A 493 -5.50 0.72 -7.01
C ILE A 493 -6.72 0.63 -6.10
N ASP A 494 -6.71 -0.37 -5.21
CA ASP A 494 -7.56 -0.38 -4.02
C ASP A 494 -6.83 0.32 -2.86
N LEU A 495 -7.47 1.34 -2.28
CA LEU A 495 -6.92 2.09 -1.15
C LEU A 495 -6.95 1.28 0.15
N GLU A 496 -7.91 0.37 0.35
CA GLU A 496 -7.92 -0.45 1.56
C GLU A 496 -6.73 -1.41 1.57
N ASP A 497 -6.50 -2.15 0.48
CA ASP A 497 -5.41 -3.13 0.40
C ASP A 497 -4.00 -2.51 0.29
N THR A 498 -3.88 -1.23 -0.08
CA THR A 498 -2.56 -0.55 -0.17
C THR A 498 -2.24 0.32 1.04
N LEU A 499 -3.19 1.08 1.58
CA LEU A 499 -2.94 2.01 2.69
C LEU A 499 -2.97 1.32 4.05
N GLU A 500 -3.86 0.34 4.26
CA GLU A 500 -3.97 -0.37 5.54
C GLU A 500 -2.65 -1.05 5.95
N PRO A 501 -1.95 -1.83 5.11
CA PRO A 501 -0.71 -2.49 5.52
C PRO A 501 0.40 -1.51 5.95
N LEU A 502 0.45 -0.33 5.35
CA LEU A 502 1.40 0.73 5.71
C LEU A 502 1.05 1.37 7.07
N LEU A 503 -0.23 1.68 7.29
CA LEU A 503 -0.69 2.22 8.58
C LEU A 503 -0.53 1.18 9.71
N LEU A 504 -0.83 -0.10 9.44
CA LEU A 504 -0.59 -1.20 10.37
C LEU A 504 0.89 -1.37 10.69
N LEU A 505 1.81 -1.19 9.72
CA LEU A 505 3.25 -1.29 9.97
C LEU A 505 3.74 -0.15 10.87
N LEU A 506 3.29 1.09 10.62
CA LEU A 506 3.55 2.25 11.49
C LEU A 506 2.99 2.01 12.90
N ARG A 507 1.74 1.53 12.99
CA ARG A 507 1.05 1.21 14.25
C ARG A 507 1.78 0.13 15.04
N LYS A 508 2.24 -0.93 14.36
CA LYS A 508 3.06 -2.00 14.94
C LYS A 508 4.37 -1.45 15.52
N THR A 509 5.08 -0.60 14.76
CA THR A 509 6.33 0.02 15.25
C THR A 509 6.14 0.94 16.45
N ALA A 510 4.98 1.60 16.59
CA ALA A 510 4.65 2.42 17.76
C ALA A 510 4.19 1.58 18.97
N ALA A 511 3.49 0.46 18.72
CA ALA A 511 2.96 -0.40 19.78
C ALA A 511 4.03 -1.29 20.43
N GLU A 512 4.98 -1.82 19.65
CA GLU A 512 6.00 -2.77 20.14
C GLU A 512 7.29 -2.13 20.67
N ASP A 513 7.61 -0.87 20.31
CA ASP A 513 8.85 -0.21 20.75
C ASP A 513 8.67 1.25 21.19
N ASP A 514 9.07 1.54 22.43
CA ASP A 514 8.96 2.86 23.04
C ASP A 514 9.80 3.94 22.33
N THR A 515 11.00 3.60 21.84
CA THR A 515 11.91 4.59 21.24
C THR A 515 11.48 4.98 19.83
N LEU A 516 10.99 4.02 19.06
CA LEU A 516 10.37 4.28 17.76
C LEU A 516 9.02 4.98 17.94
N ARG A 517 8.22 4.63 18.96
CA ARG A 517 7.00 5.39 19.32
C ARG A 517 7.30 6.85 19.62
N SER A 518 8.26 7.15 20.51
CA SER A 518 8.62 8.54 20.81
C SER A 518 9.13 9.30 19.59
N THR A 519 9.82 8.63 18.67
CA THR A 519 10.27 9.21 17.39
C THR A 519 9.08 9.50 16.46
N LEU A 520 8.13 8.56 16.32
CA LEU A 520 6.92 8.76 15.53
C LEU A 520 6.02 9.85 16.13
N ALA A 521 5.88 9.89 17.44
CA ALA A 521 5.12 10.89 18.17
C ALA A 521 5.73 12.29 18.02
N SER A 522 7.05 12.45 18.15
CA SER A 522 7.70 13.76 17.95
C SER A 522 7.60 14.29 16.51
N ILE A 523 7.30 13.44 15.52
CA ILE A 523 7.03 13.85 14.14
C ILE A 523 5.55 14.14 13.92
N LEU A 524 4.64 13.25 14.35
CA LEU A 524 3.21 13.32 14.01
C LEU A 524 2.35 14.07 15.03
N LEU A 525 2.73 14.07 16.31
CA LEU A 525 2.05 14.72 17.44
C LEU A 525 3.08 15.52 18.27
N PRO A 526 3.72 16.55 17.68
CA PRO A 526 4.74 17.33 18.39
C PRO A 526 4.12 18.19 19.51
N ALA A 527 4.96 18.63 20.45
CA ALA A 527 4.52 19.51 21.53
C ALA A 527 4.22 20.96 21.06
N ASP A 528 4.79 21.39 19.92
CA ASP A 528 4.55 22.70 19.28
C ASP A 528 3.44 22.62 18.21
N LEU A 529 2.42 21.79 18.45
CA LEU A 529 1.33 21.55 17.51
C LEU A 529 0.49 22.82 17.30
N ASP A 530 0.47 23.34 16.07
CA ASP A 530 -0.41 24.46 15.70
C ASP A 530 -1.90 24.09 15.83
N ARG A 531 -2.58 24.71 16.82
CA ARG A 531 -4.02 24.57 17.11
C ARG A 531 -4.84 25.80 16.68
N SER A 532 -4.31 26.64 15.78
CA SER A 532 -5.06 27.77 15.20
C SER A 532 -6.21 27.35 14.27
N LEU A 533 -6.20 26.09 13.83
CA LEU A 533 -7.25 25.43 13.07
C LEU A 533 -7.43 24.01 13.63
N ALA A 534 -8.67 23.51 13.61
CA ALA A 534 -8.98 22.15 14.02
C ALA A 534 -8.14 21.14 13.22
N LEU A 535 -7.73 20.06 13.89
CA LEU A 535 -6.77 19.13 13.31
C LEU A 535 -7.33 18.43 12.06
N ASP A 536 -8.63 18.15 12.02
CA ASP A 536 -9.36 17.64 10.86
C ASP A 536 -9.36 18.61 9.66
N ARG A 537 -9.08 19.90 9.85
CA ARG A 537 -8.98 20.90 8.77
C ARG A 537 -7.56 21.05 8.21
N ARG A 538 -6.54 20.51 8.87
CA ARG A 538 -5.14 20.64 8.45
C ARG A 538 -4.86 19.85 7.16
N VAL A 539 -4.03 20.42 6.29
CA VAL A 539 -3.67 19.83 4.99
C VAL A 539 -2.47 18.87 5.05
N ASP A 540 -1.89 18.67 6.23
CA ASP A 540 -0.74 17.81 6.48
C ASP A 540 -1.11 16.34 6.74
N MET A 541 -0.10 15.48 6.93
CA MET A 541 -0.33 14.06 7.22
C MET A 541 -1.20 13.84 8.46
N LEU A 542 -0.99 14.60 9.55
CA LEU A 542 -1.79 14.47 10.77
C LEU A 542 -3.26 14.76 10.47
N GLY A 543 -3.59 15.90 9.86
CA GLY A 543 -4.98 16.25 9.57
C GLY A 543 -5.65 15.27 8.61
N ARG A 544 -4.91 14.74 7.64
CA ARG A 544 -5.41 13.66 6.76
C ARG A 544 -5.67 12.35 7.52
N LEU A 545 -4.82 11.97 8.49
CA LEU A 545 -5.05 10.80 9.35
C LEU A 545 -6.26 10.99 10.27
N VAL A 546 -6.43 12.18 10.84
CA VAL A 546 -7.58 12.54 11.69
C VAL A 546 -8.88 12.49 10.87
N ARG A 547 -8.92 13.04 9.65
CA ARG A 547 -10.08 12.86 8.74
C ARG A 547 -10.32 11.40 8.38
N LEU A 548 -9.26 10.65 8.05
CA LEU A 548 -9.36 9.24 7.66
C LEU A 548 -9.96 8.37 8.78
N MET A 549 -9.67 8.68 10.05
CA MET A 549 -10.24 7.98 11.20
C MET A 549 -11.78 8.03 11.26
N SER A 550 -12.39 9.08 10.68
CA SER A 550 -13.85 9.23 10.59
C SER A 550 -14.46 8.70 9.29
N ALA A 551 -13.66 8.14 8.37
CA ALA A 551 -14.14 7.66 7.08
C ALA A 551 -15.05 6.42 7.21
N VAL A 552 -16.23 6.46 6.59
CA VAL A 552 -17.21 5.38 6.54
C VAL A 552 -16.92 4.43 5.38
N THR A 553 -16.39 4.94 4.26
CA THR A 553 -16.24 4.16 3.02
C THR A 553 -14.87 3.49 2.85
N LEU A 554 -13.92 3.80 3.74
CA LEU A 554 -12.56 3.24 3.83
C LEU A 554 -12.33 2.66 5.23
N SER A 555 -13.24 1.78 5.66
CA SER A 555 -13.34 1.25 7.03
C SER A 555 -12.05 0.62 7.57
N ARG A 556 -11.27 -0.07 6.72
CA ARG A 556 -10.01 -0.72 7.09
C ARG A 556 -8.90 0.31 7.37
N PRO A 557 -8.53 1.20 6.42
CA PRO A 557 -7.63 2.32 6.70
C PRO A 557 -8.09 3.26 7.82
N ALA A 558 -9.40 3.52 7.97
CA ALA A 558 -9.95 4.36 9.04
C ALA A 558 -9.63 3.79 10.42
N ARG A 559 -9.89 2.49 10.61
CA ARG A 559 -9.53 1.76 11.84
C ARG A 559 -8.02 1.77 12.07
N ALA A 560 -7.21 1.48 11.05
CA ALA A 560 -5.75 1.48 11.16
C ALA A 560 -5.18 2.87 11.51
N SER A 561 -5.79 3.96 11.01
CA SER A 561 -5.44 5.34 11.36
C SER A 561 -5.70 5.64 12.84
N GLY A 562 -6.90 5.29 13.34
CA GLY A 562 -7.23 5.46 14.76
C GLY A 562 -6.36 4.59 15.68
N GLU A 563 -6.11 3.33 15.32
CA GLU A 563 -5.20 2.45 16.08
C GLU A 563 -3.76 2.96 16.08
N LEU A 564 -3.28 3.57 14.98
CA LEU A 564 -1.97 4.23 14.94
C LEU A 564 -1.93 5.41 15.91
N LEU A 565 -2.87 6.35 15.81
CA LEU A 565 -2.92 7.54 16.68
C LEU A 565 -3.04 7.17 18.16
N LEU A 566 -3.88 6.20 18.51
CA LEU A 566 -3.99 5.65 19.86
C LEU A 566 -2.68 5.00 20.34
N SER A 567 -1.98 4.28 19.47
CA SER A 567 -0.70 3.65 19.79
C SER A 567 0.42 4.70 20.03
N LEU A 568 0.39 5.84 19.33
CA LEU A 568 1.29 6.98 19.62
C LEU A 568 1.00 7.57 21.01
N CYS A 569 -0.28 7.65 21.40
CA CYS A 569 -0.74 8.11 22.71
C CYS A 569 -0.59 7.06 23.83
N HIS A 570 0.34 6.09 23.70
CA HIS A 570 0.61 5.01 24.65
C HIS A 570 -0.57 4.04 24.90
N GLY A 571 -1.55 3.99 24.00
CA GLY A 571 -2.77 3.20 24.18
C GLY A 571 -3.82 3.84 25.10
N ASP A 572 -3.56 5.04 25.63
CA ASP A 572 -4.51 5.76 26.47
C ASP A 572 -5.45 6.64 25.62
N ALA A 573 -6.74 6.30 25.69
CA ALA A 573 -7.79 7.06 25.03
C ALA A 573 -7.93 8.48 25.60
N LYS A 574 -7.65 8.71 26.89
CA LYS A 574 -7.73 10.06 27.47
C LYS A 574 -6.60 10.95 26.95
N HIS A 575 -5.35 10.48 26.98
CA HIS A 575 -4.23 11.19 26.35
C HIS A 575 -4.48 11.47 24.85
N MET A 576 -5.13 10.55 24.14
CA MET A 576 -5.56 10.78 22.75
C MET A 576 -6.59 11.91 22.62
N THR A 577 -7.63 11.96 23.46
CA THR A 577 -8.64 13.03 23.42
C THR A 577 -8.08 14.38 23.90
N ASP A 578 -7.20 14.38 24.90
CA ASP A 578 -6.56 15.60 25.40
C ASP A 578 -5.59 16.18 24.36
N THR A 579 -4.98 15.32 23.52
CA THR A 579 -4.07 15.76 22.45
C THR A 579 -4.83 16.21 21.19
N ILE A 580 -5.78 15.42 20.71
CA ILE A 580 -6.42 15.58 19.38
C ILE A 580 -7.75 16.35 19.46
N GLY A 581 -8.43 16.33 20.62
CA GLY A 581 -9.83 16.72 20.79
C GLY A 581 -10.76 15.51 20.81
N TYR A 582 -11.79 15.53 21.66
CA TYR A 582 -12.77 14.44 21.77
C TYR A 582 -13.60 14.25 20.49
N GLY A 583 -14.00 15.33 19.83
CA GLY A 583 -14.89 15.32 18.66
C GLY A 583 -14.42 14.42 17.52
N PRO A 584 -13.20 14.63 16.98
CA PRO A 584 -12.64 13.76 15.94
C PRO A 584 -12.49 12.30 16.39
N CYS A 585 -12.10 12.07 17.64
CA CYS A 585 -11.85 10.74 18.19
C CYS A 585 -13.13 9.94 18.51
N ALA A 586 -14.27 10.61 18.76
CA ALA A 586 -15.48 10.01 19.33
C ALA A 586 -15.99 8.78 18.56
N GLY A 587 -16.02 8.84 17.22
CA GLY A 587 -16.47 7.72 16.39
C GLY A 587 -15.57 6.49 16.50
N PHE A 588 -14.25 6.68 16.53
CA PHE A 588 -13.27 5.61 16.71
C PHE A 588 -13.31 5.02 18.13
N LEU A 589 -13.41 5.88 19.15
CA LEU A 589 -13.48 5.47 20.56
C LEU A 589 -14.77 4.68 20.85
N MET A 590 -15.90 5.07 20.25
CA MET A 590 -17.15 4.31 20.33
C MET A 590 -17.00 2.92 19.69
N ASN A 591 -16.43 2.84 18.49
CA ASN A 591 -16.22 1.58 17.76
C ASN A 591 -15.18 0.66 18.40
N THR A 592 -14.30 1.18 19.26
CA THR A 592 -13.28 0.40 19.99
C THR A 592 -13.66 0.07 21.44
N GLY A 593 -14.81 0.57 21.93
CA GLY A 593 -15.25 0.35 23.31
C GLY A 593 -14.55 1.25 24.34
N LEU A 594 -13.86 2.30 23.90
CA LEU A 594 -13.10 3.25 24.72
C LEU A 594 -13.85 4.59 24.93
N ALA A 595 -15.18 4.60 24.75
CA ALA A 595 -16.04 5.78 24.85
C ALA A 595 -16.10 6.44 26.25
N SER A 596 -15.49 5.82 27.28
CA SER A 596 -15.38 6.39 28.63
C SER A 596 -14.38 7.54 28.75
N ALA A 597 -13.54 7.77 27.73
CA ALA A 597 -12.60 8.89 27.65
C ALA A 597 -13.31 10.23 27.36
N LEU A 598 -14.24 10.62 28.24
CA LEU A 598 -14.86 11.94 28.22
C LEU A 598 -13.88 12.99 28.78
N PRO A 599 -13.85 14.21 28.21
CA PRO A 599 -12.95 15.27 28.64
C PRO A 599 -13.20 15.67 30.10
N SER A 600 -12.14 15.62 30.91
CA SER A 600 -12.24 15.78 32.37
C SER A 600 -12.17 17.24 32.83
N GLY A 601 -13.22 18.02 32.54
CA GLY A 601 -13.61 19.20 33.34
C GLY A 601 -12.70 20.45 33.38
N ALA A 602 -11.55 20.45 32.70
CA ALA A 602 -10.70 21.64 32.56
C ALA A 602 -10.03 21.65 31.18
N ALA A 603 -10.06 22.80 30.51
CA ALA A 603 -9.31 23.01 29.27
C ALA A 603 -7.80 22.96 29.56
N PRO A 604 -7.03 22.02 28.98
CA PRO A 604 -5.59 22.00 29.16
C PRO A 604 -4.99 23.27 28.52
N ALA A 605 -4.17 23.99 29.28
CA ALA A 605 -3.38 25.08 28.74
C ALA A 605 -2.17 24.50 28.00
N ASP A 606 -1.95 24.95 26.76
CA ASP A 606 -0.78 24.59 25.97
C ASP A 606 0.49 25.26 26.52
N SER A 607 1.65 24.83 26.04
CA SER A 607 2.98 25.42 26.27
C SER A 607 3.03 26.95 26.09
N ASN A 608 2.19 27.50 25.21
CA ASN A 608 2.04 28.94 24.96
C ASN A 608 1.03 29.65 25.90
N GLY A 609 0.46 28.96 26.88
CA GLY A 609 -0.49 29.51 27.85
C GLY A 609 -1.92 29.74 27.34
N ARG A 610 -2.22 29.47 26.06
CA ARG A 610 -3.59 29.47 25.53
C ARG A 610 -4.32 28.19 25.99
N ALA A 611 -5.56 28.34 26.44
CA ALA A 611 -6.46 27.22 26.69
C ALA A 611 -6.79 26.51 25.37
N VAL A 612 -6.90 25.18 25.41
CA VAL A 612 -7.31 24.33 24.30
C VAL A 612 -8.70 23.77 24.59
N ASP A 613 -9.64 23.92 23.66
CA ASP A 613 -10.96 23.31 23.79
C ASP A 613 -10.81 21.77 23.74
N PRO A 614 -11.19 21.03 24.80
CA PRO A 614 -11.04 19.59 24.84
C PRO A 614 -12.01 18.84 23.90
N ILE A 615 -13.00 19.52 23.31
CA ILE A 615 -13.90 18.94 22.30
C ILE A 615 -13.28 19.02 20.91
N THR A 616 -12.91 20.22 20.44
CA THR A 616 -12.39 20.43 19.07
C THR A 616 -10.88 20.27 18.93
N GLY A 617 -10.11 20.43 20.01
CA GLY A 617 -8.66 20.48 19.98
C GLY A 617 -8.07 21.81 19.48
N GLU A 618 -8.92 22.79 19.11
CA GLU A 618 -8.52 24.16 18.74
C GLU A 618 -8.11 24.98 19.97
N TYR A 619 -7.34 26.05 19.77
CA TYR A 619 -7.20 27.07 20.82
C TYR A 619 -8.55 27.73 21.08
N GLU A 620 -8.88 27.97 22.35
CA GLU A 620 -10.03 28.81 22.69
C GLU A 620 -9.85 30.20 22.04
N PRO A 621 -10.90 30.75 21.39
CA PRO A 621 -10.86 32.09 20.84
C PRO A 621 -10.51 33.10 21.94
N THR A 622 -9.50 33.93 21.72
CA THR A 622 -9.21 35.06 22.61
C THR A 622 -10.39 36.02 22.67
N ASP A 623 -10.49 36.83 23.72
CA ASP A 623 -11.60 37.77 23.85
C ASP A 623 -11.64 38.80 22.70
N GLU A 624 -10.49 39.11 22.09
CA GLU A 624 -10.38 39.90 20.85
C GLU A 624 -10.87 39.16 19.59
N GLU A 625 -10.77 37.83 19.55
CA GLU A 625 -11.33 36.99 18.48
C GLU A 625 -12.85 36.83 18.68
N LYS A 626 -13.32 36.59 19.91
CA LYS A 626 -14.76 36.58 20.28
C LYS A 626 -15.43 37.91 19.99
N ALA A 627 -14.76 39.04 20.25
CA ALA A 627 -15.27 40.38 19.94
C ALA A 627 -15.27 40.72 18.43
N ARG A 628 -14.56 39.94 17.61
CA ARG A 628 -14.58 40.07 16.14
C ARG A 628 -15.58 39.14 15.47
N ASP A 629 -16.12 38.16 16.20
CA ASP A 629 -17.13 37.24 15.70
C ASP A 629 -18.44 37.98 15.42
N ASP A 630 -19.13 37.64 14.32
CA ASP A 630 -20.26 38.44 13.85
C ASP A 630 -21.46 38.36 14.80
N ILE A 631 -21.59 37.26 15.57
CA ILE A 631 -22.57 37.10 16.65
C ILE A 631 -22.32 38.13 17.77
N SER A 632 -21.08 38.53 18.04
CA SER A 632 -20.77 39.60 19.01
C SER A 632 -21.06 41.00 18.45
N ARG A 633 -21.15 41.15 17.12
CA ARG A 633 -21.51 42.40 16.44
C ARG A 633 -23.02 42.58 16.25
N MET A 634 -23.78 41.49 16.23
CA MET A 634 -25.24 41.53 16.18
C MET A 634 -25.80 42.22 17.42
N THR A 635 -26.72 43.16 17.17
CA THR A 635 -27.52 43.80 18.21
C THR A 635 -28.45 42.78 18.88
N GLU A 636 -28.92 43.11 20.08
CA GLU A 636 -29.80 42.22 20.86
C GLU A 636 -31.09 41.87 20.11
N ALA A 637 -31.69 42.84 19.42
CA ALA A 637 -32.85 42.62 18.53
C ALA A 637 -32.56 41.71 17.32
N GLU A 638 -31.33 41.72 16.78
CA GLU A 638 -30.94 40.80 15.69
C GLU A 638 -30.75 39.37 16.21
N LYS A 639 -30.22 39.21 17.43
CA LYS A 639 -30.10 37.92 18.12
C LYS A 639 -31.47 37.32 18.44
N GLU A 640 -32.41 38.13 18.92
CA GLU A 640 -33.79 37.72 19.14
C GLU A 640 -34.46 37.29 17.83
N ALA A 641 -34.34 38.07 16.75
CA ALA A 641 -34.90 37.73 15.45
C ALA A 641 -34.28 36.46 14.82
N GLU A 642 -32.99 36.18 15.06
CA GLU A 642 -32.36 34.92 14.65
C GLU A 642 -32.79 33.73 15.52
N ALA A 643 -32.93 33.94 16.84
CA ALA A 643 -33.49 32.93 17.75
C ALA A 643 -34.95 32.58 17.40
N GLU A 644 -35.79 33.55 17.04
CA GLU A 644 -37.15 33.32 16.54
C GLU A 644 -37.15 32.51 15.23
N ARG A 645 -36.26 32.84 14.28
CA ARG A 645 -36.11 32.05 13.03
C ARG A 645 -35.72 30.61 13.32
N LEU A 646 -34.78 30.38 14.24
CA LEU A 646 -34.37 29.05 14.67
C LEU A 646 -35.52 28.31 15.36
N PHE A 647 -36.27 28.96 16.24
CA PHE A 647 -37.45 28.40 16.89
C PHE A 647 -38.52 27.94 15.88
N VAL A 648 -38.85 28.79 14.91
CA VAL A 648 -39.80 28.45 13.82
C VAL A 648 -39.26 27.31 12.95
N LEU A 649 -37.94 27.25 12.72
CA LEU A 649 -37.31 26.16 11.97
C LEU A 649 -37.41 24.82 12.74
N PHE A 650 -37.19 24.82 14.06
CA PHE A 650 -37.36 23.66 14.93
C PHE A 650 -38.82 23.18 14.99
N ASP A 651 -39.78 24.08 15.18
CA ASP A 651 -41.22 23.75 15.25
C ASP A 651 -41.73 23.24 13.88
N ARG A 652 -41.25 23.81 12.77
CA ARG A 652 -41.52 23.30 11.43
C ARG A 652 -40.92 21.91 11.20
N MET A 653 -39.67 21.68 11.62
CA MET A 653 -39.00 20.39 11.49
C MET A 653 -39.71 19.30 12.30
N ASN A 654 -40.07 19.58 13.55
CA ASN A 654 -40.86 18.68 14.39
C ASN A 654 -42.27 18.40 13.80
N ARG A 655 -42.94 19.40 13.21
CA ARG A 655 -44.21 19.17 12.47
C ARG A 655 -44.05 18.28 11.24
N THR A 656 -42.91 18.32 10.55
CA THR A 656 -42.68 17.47 9.37
C THR A 656 -42.39 16.01 9.70
N GLY A 657 -42.14 15.66 10.97
CA GLY A 657 -42.16 14.27 11.46
C GLY A 657 -41.02 13.35 11.00
N VAL A 658 -40.06 13.84 10.22
CA VAL A 658 -38.93 13.02 9.71
C VAL A 658 -37.85 12.79 10.78
N VAL A 659 -37.67 13.73 11.71
CA VAL A 659 -36.79 13.60 12.88
C VAL A 659 -37.48 14.29 14.07
N GLN A 660 -37.61 13.60 15.21
CA GLN A 660 -38.00 14.25 16.47
C GLN A 660 -36.76 14.81 17.16
N VAL A 661 -36.60 16.13 17.17
CA VAL A 661 -35.55 16.79 17.95
C VAL A 661 -36.18 17.44 19.18
N ARG A 662 -35.79 16.98 20.38
CA ARG A 662 -36.24 17.57 21.64
C ARG A 662 -35.79 19.02 21.72
N HIS A 663 -36.69 19.92 22.10
CA HIS A 663 -36.40 21.35 22.18
C HIS A 663 -35.34 21.60 23.29
N PRO A 664 -34.19 22.24 23.00
CA PRO A 664 -33.10 22.38 23.98
C PRO A 664 -33.53 23.08 25.28
N VAL A 665 -34.38 24.11 25.16
CA VAL A 665 -34.92 24.84 26.32
C VAL A 665 -35.81 23.95 27.19
N ALA A 666 -36.61 23.05 26.58
CA ALA A 666 -37.45 22.13 27.34
C ALA A 666 -36.60 21.07 28.08
N ALA A 667 -35.54 20.56 27.43
CA ALA A 667 -34.59 19.66 28.08
C ALA A 667 -33.79 20.34 29.22
N ALA A 668 -33.46 21.64 29.08
CA ALA A 668 -32.84 22.43 30.14
C ALA A 668 -33.79 22.62 31.34
N HIS A 669 -35.08 22.87 31.06
CA HIS A 669 -36.13 23.04 32.08
C HIS A 669 -36.43 21.73 32.82
N GLU A 670 -36.51 20.59 32.12
CA GLU A 670 -36.70 19.26 32.72
C GLU A 670 -35.47 18.79 33.51
N SER A 671 -34.26 19.23 33.15
CA SER A 671 -33.02 18.87 33.86
C SER A 671 -32.74 19.72 35.10
N GLY A 672 -33.61 20.66 35.46
CA GLY A 672 -33.45 21.54 36.63
C GLY A 672 -32.26 22.49 36.52
N ARG A 673 -31.81 22.81 35.30
CA ARG A 673 -30.64 23.66 35.03
C ARG A 673 -31.00 25.15 34.86
N LEU A 674 -32.28 25.48 35.02
CA LEU A 674 -32.80 26.84 35.10
C LEU A 674 -33.33 27.04 36.52
N GLU A 675 -32.78 28.00 37.26
CA GLU A 675 -33.37 28.45 38.53
C GLU A 675 -34.45 29.49 38.22
N GLU A 676 -35.64 29.34 38.84
CA GLU A 676 -36.66 30.38 38.80
C GLU A 676 -36.15 31.62 39.55
N ILE A 677 -36.23 32.79 38.91
CA ILE A 677 -35.76 34.04 39.52
C ILE A 677 -36.62 34.35 40.75
N ASP A 678 -35.98 34.48 41.91
CA ASP A 678 -36.65 34.82 43.17
C ASP A 678 -37.59 36.01 43.00
N ALA A 679 -38.83 35.91 43.49
CA ALA A 679 -39.87 36.94 43.32
C ALA A 679 -39.51 38.34 43.89
N ARG A 680 -38.42 38.45 44.66
CA ARG A 680 -37.80 39.72 45.05
C ARG A 680 -37.01 40.38 43.91
N VAL A 681 -36.23 39.60 43.16
CA VAL A 681 -35.42 40.11 42.05
C VAL A 681 -36.33 40.54 40.90
N GLU A 682 -37.40 39.79 40.61
CA GLU A 682 -38.44 40.26 39.68
C GLU A 682 -39.07 41.60 40.09
N ALA A 683 -39.31 41.81 41.39
CA ALA A 683 -39.92 43.03 41.90
C ALA A 683 -38.96 44.23 41.78
N ASP A 684 -37.68 44.02 42.09
CA ASP A 684 -36.65 45.05 41.95
C ASP A 684 -36.38 45.40 40.47
N GLU A 685 -36.40 44.43 39.54
CA GLU A 685 -36.30 44.72 38.09
C GLU A 685 -37.54 45.43 37.55
N ARG A 686 -38.76 45.02 37.91
CA ARG A 686 -39.98 45.75 37.51
C ARG A 686 -39.96 47.20 38.01
N ALA A 687 -39.57 47.43 39.26
CA ALA A 687 -39.47 48.77 39.83
C ALA A 687 -38.39 49.63 39.12
N ARG A 688 -37.33 49.00 38.60
CA ARG A 688 -36.30 49.68 37.81
C ARG A 688 -36.80 50.02 36.40
N LEU A 689 -37.47 49.10 35.72
CA LEU A 689 -38.08 49.34 34.41
C LEU A 689 -39.15 50.44 34.47
N GLU A 690 -40.00 50.46 35.50
CA GLU A 690 -40.96 51.54 35.73
C GLU A 690 -40.28 52.91 35.96
N GLN A 691 -39.08 52.95 36.55
CA GLN A 691 -38.31 54.19 36.69
C GLN A 691 -37.70 54.64 35.36
N GLU A 692 -37.13 53.72 34.58
CA GLU A 692 -36.54 53.99 33.27
C GLU A 692 -37.63 54.46 32.27
N ASP A 693 -38.79 53.80 32.21
CA ASP A 693 -39.95 54.23 31.41
C ASP A 693 -40.47 55.62 31.83
N ALA A 694 -40.58 55.89 33.13
CA ALA A 694 -41.01 57.20 33.62
C ALA A 694 -39.96 58.31 33.36
N GLU A 695 -38.68 57.98 33.19
CA GLU A 695 -37.67 58.93 32.72
C GLU A 695 -37.76 59.18 31.22
N VAL A 696 -38.03 58.14 30.42
CA VAL A 696 -38.29 58.27 28.98
C VAL A 696 -39.54 59.10 28.71
N GLU A 697 -40.64 58.86 29.42
CA GLU A 697 -41.88 59.65 29.25
C GLU A 697 -41.64 61.13 29.55
N ARG A 698 -40.95 61.45 30.66
CA ARG A 698 -40.56 62.84 30.99
C ARG A 698 -39.59 63.46 29.97
N ALA A 699 -38.75 62.66 29.30
CA ALA A 699 -37.89 63.15 28.21
C ALA A 699 -38.73 63.49 26.96
N VAL A 700 -39.66 62.61 26.57
CA VAL A 700 -40.59 62.81 25.45
C VAL A 700 -41.50 64.03 25.70
N GLU A 701 -42.00 64.23 26.93
CA GLU A 701 -42.78 65.43 27.28
C GLU A 701 -41.98 66.72 27.09
N ARG A 702 -40.71 66.75 27.51
CA ARG A 702 -39.82 67.91 27.32
C ARG A 702 -39.57 68.19 25.85
N GLU A 703 -39.34 67.16 25.04
CA GLU A 703 -39.13 67.30 23.60
C GLU A 703 -40.42 67.76 22.88
N MET A 704 -41.58 67.19 23.24
CA MET A 704 -42.89 67.60 22.74
C MET A 704 -43.22 69.05 23.11
N ALA A 705 -42.89 69.50 24.32
CA ALA A 705 -43.03 70.90 24.73
C ALA A 705 -42.11 71.82 23.91
N ALA A 706 -40.85 71.43 23.68
CA ALA A 706 -39.92 72.18 22.83
C ALA A 706 -40.39 72.24 21.37
N HIS A 707 -40.96 71.16 20.83
CA HIS A 707 -41.51 71.11 19.48
C HIS A 707 -42.77 71.98 19.34
N ARG A 708 -43.69 71.97 20.32
CA ARG A 708 -44.83 72.89 20.38
C ARG A 708 -44.37 74.35 20.39
N LYS A 709 -43.39 74.69 21.23
CA LYS A 709 -42.82 76.05 21.29
C LYS A 709 -42.21 76.49 19.95
N ARG A 710 -41.42 75.64 19.28
CA ARG A 710 -40.91 75.92 17.92
C ARG A 710 -42.03 76.12 16.90
N LYS A 711 -43.12 75.34 16.99
CA LYS A 711 -44.29 75.45 16.10
C LYS A 711 -45.07 76.75 16.32
N ASP A 712 -45.23 77.20 17.56
CA ASP A 712 -45.86 78.47 17.89
C ASP A 712 -44.98 79.67 17.50
N GLU A 713 -43.67 79.60 17.73
CA GLU A 713 -42.70 80.60 17.23
C GLU A 713 -42.73 80.70 15.69
N ALA A 714 -42.80 79.57 14.98
CA ALA A 714 -42.99 79.54 13.53
C ALA A 714 -44.34 80.14 13.10
N ARG A 715 -45.43 79.89 13.84
CA ARG A 715 -46.76 80.47 13.56
C ARG A 715 -46.76 81.99 13.75
N VAL A 716 -46.12 82.50 14.79
CA VAL A 716 -45.95 83.95 15.03
C VAL A 716 -45.06 84.58 13.96
N ARG A 717 -44.00 83.89 13.51
CA ARG A 717 -43.14 84.34 12.41
C ARG A 717 -43.88 84.39 11.08
N ALA A 718 -44.76 83.43 10.80
CA ALA A 718 -45.65 83.44 9.64
C ALA A 718 -46.65 84.60 9.69
N GLN A 719 -47.28 84.87 10.84
CA GLN A 719 -48.18 86.03 11.01
C GLN A 719 -47.46 87.38 10.83
N LYS A 720 -46.18 87.50 11.23
CA LYS A 720 -45.35 88.67 10.95
C LYS A 720 -45.01 88.84 9.47
N LEU A 721 -44.84 87.75 8.71
CA LEU A 721 -44.61 87.80 7.26
C LEU A 721 -45.89 88.20 6.50
N VAL A 722 -47.05 87.69 6.90
CA VAL A 722 -48.36 88.06 6.30
C VAL A 722 -48.68 89.55 6.55
N SER A 723 -48.34 90.09 7.73
CA SER A 723 -48.57 91.51 8.04
C SER A 723 -47.55 92.46 7.40
N GLN A 724 -46.42 91.98 6.84
CA GLN A 724 -45.50 92.78 6.03
C GLN A 724 -45.86 92.84 4.54
N GLN A 725 -46.83 92.04 4.06
CA GLN A 725 -47.28 92.05 2.66
C GLN A 725 -48.48 92.99 2.38
N GLN A 726 -49.00 93.69 3.40
CA GLN A 726 -50.07 94.68 3.23
C GLN A 726 -49.56 96.12 3.33
N GLN A 727 -48.75 96.53 2.35
CA GLN A 727 -48.46 97.95 2.09
C GLN A 727 -48.32 98.15 0.56
N PRO A 728 -49.24 98.90 -0.09
CA PRO A 728 -49.24 99.02 -1.54
C PRO A 728 -48.18 100.01 -2.03
N LYS A 729 -47.36 99.58 -2.99
CA LYS A 729 -46.69 100.47 -3.95
C LYS A 729 -47.35 100.32 -5.32
N ALA A 730 -48.22 101.26 -5.65
CA ALA A 730 -48.28 101.76 -7.03
C ALA A 730 -47.00 102.60 -7.23
N ASP A 731 -46.29 102.61 -8.36
CA ASP A 731 -46.84 102.57 -9.71
C ASP A 731 -45.77 102.17 -10.76
N GLN A 732 -46.26 101.78 -11.95
CA GLN A 732 -45.57 101.82 -13.25
C GLN A 732 -44.29 100.96 -13.48
N ALA A 733 -44.52 99.79 -14.07
CA ALA A 733 -43.93 99.47 -15.37
C ALA A 733 -45.06 98.96 -16.28
N ALA A 734 -45.29 99.62 -17.41
CA ALA A 734 -46.40 99.30 -18.29
C ALA A 734 -46.15 98.03 -19.13
N GLN A 735 -47.25 97.34 -19.46
CA GLN A 735 -47.62 96.82 -20.79
C GLN A 735 -46.49 96.71 -21.85
N THR A 736 -46.36 95.64 -22.64
CA THR A 736 -47.21 94.45 -22.88
C THR A 736 -46.36 93.50 -23.76
N ASP A 737 -46.55 92.18 -23.64
CA ASP A 737 -47.26 91.40 -24.67
C ASP A 737 -47.14 89.90 -24.42
N GLU A 738 -48.24 89.20 -24.67
CA GLU A 738 -48.38 87.76 -24.55
C GLU A 738 -47.98 87.10 -25.88
N ALA A 739 -47.20 86.02 -25.84
CA ALA A 739 -47.46 84.83 -26.66
C ALA A 739 -46.57 83.65 -26.28
N GLN A 740 -47.26 82.54 -26.09
CA GLN A 740 -46.83 81.17 -25.82
C GLN A 740 -45.66 80.60 -26.65
N GLU A 741 -44.95 79.71 -25.95
CA GLU A 741 -44.62 78.33 -26.36
C GLU A 741 -43.16 77.90 -26.63
N ALA A 742 -42.73 77.03 -25.71
CA ALA A 742 -42.02 75.78 -25.94
C ALA A 742 -40.53 75.80 -26.34
N THR A 743 -39.68 75.45 -25.36
CA THR A 743 -38.87 74.23 -25.49
C THR A 743 -38.53 73.64 -24.11
N SER A 744 -38.73 72.34 -23.95
CA SER A 744 -38.14 71.50 -22.90
C SER A 744 -36.67 71.18 -23.26
N GLU A 745 -35.81 70.42 -22.55
CA GLU A 745 -35.87 69.45 -21.44
C GLU A 745 -34.42 69.31 -20.88
N SER A 746 -34.01 68.52 -19.86
CA SER A 746 -34.62 67.49 -19.01
C SER A 746 -33.84 67.37 -17.69
N HIS A 747 -34.39 66.71 -16.66
CA HIS A 747 -33.60 66.05 -15.61
C HIS A 747 -34.45 64.98 -14.87
N PRO A 748 -33.94 63.76 -14.63
CA PRO A 748 -34.65 62.74 -13.85
C PRO A 748 -34.17 62.67 -12.40
N ALA A 749 -35.11 62.49 -11.47
CA ALA A 749 -34.85 61.96 -10.14
C ALA A 749 -35.94 60.94 -9.82
N SER A 750 -35.56 59.67 -9.67
CA SER A 750 -36.49 58.60 -9.34
C SER A 750 -36.29 58.15 -7.89
N THR A 751 -37.39 58.00 -7.17
CA THR A 751 -37.42 57.49 -5.80
C THR A 751 -38.33 56.26 -5.77
N LYS A 752 -37.93 55.28 -4.94
CA LYS A 752 -38.76 54.20 -4.37
C LYS A 752 -39.35 53.18 -5.35
#